data_AF-A0A919JCI2-F1
#
_entry.id   AF-A0A919JCI2-F1
#
_cell.length_a   1.000
_cell.length_b   1.000
_cell.length_c   1.000
_cell.angle_alpha   90.00
_cell.angle_beta   90.00
_cell.angle_gamma   90.00
#
_symmetry.space_group_name_H-M   'P 1'
#
loop_
_entity.id
_entity.type
_entity.pdbx_description
1 polymer ?
#
loop_
_entity_poly.entity_id
_entity_poly.type
_entity_poly.pdbx_seq_one_letter_code
_entity_poly.pdbx_strand_id
1 'polypeptide(L)'
;MTATVVPADLVVAAQGGDRAALDRLLGEHLPLVYNIAARTLPPADADDVTQETMIRAMAGLAGLREPASFRSWLVAIAVRETRRRGSRLGADRQHFTVADTDEFLTDEAGAAEEAVHRLEVARQRRTLAASTGWLDTADRELLALWWLVQVGAMQGSELAPALGTSPAHTRVRLQRLRSRLETARHIMEAIGARQRCAVLGEVIRAWDGRPAPVWRKRLARHVQDCRRCAGARAGLLPAERLLVSLPLLAPPPHLRDAAAAIERAGVSAAAPLRGRLLKGAGVVAAVLAIVLGVGAFVLDRPPAPHVVTAPPVTTTAPSASSAPTPTIAPPKAVPIGAGAGFGGPTWPAGRKPPTQGGRYLYVSDKGDDSNSGRSRAEALRTLRRAAELTAPGDTVLVDDGEYGDPRRSSVVTIERSGTPKKWITWAAYPGARPVVRASQWQGIWVHASYITVSGLTVTGKRTALTQAQIAAARRGDVSDPAVSNSCIAVTELRNADPPRRPHHVVLWGNTLTDCTLNGISVQFADYVTAAYNITARNGWYSPYGGSGIAFLNLWNSDTRTGYKMIIRGNVSSGNQNLVPCLCSGAARRITDGNGIIVESLNNDDIRGAPLFQQPYTGRTLIENNIAHHNGARGINVFKGAHVDIVNNTLYRNAAHPAITIDLAVTRSRDVRVVNTVVVPGAGSPAAVVSGSTEVRFDHNLLVGEFDTPRDEAVLTSQPRFTDAGGGDFRLAAGSPGIDSGAAALAPAVDAGRVPRRQPVDRGAWER
;
A
#
# COMPACT_ATOMS: atom_id res chain seq x y z
N MET A 1 14.06 4.19 -23.30
CA MET A 1 14.48 5.42 -23.98
C MET A 1 15.95 5.29 -24.31
N THR A 2 16.28 5.21 -25.60
CA THR A 2 17.64 5.39 -26.11
C THR A 2 17.87 6.89 -26.35
N ALA A 3 19.09 7.40 -26.20
CA ALA A 3 19.43 8.79 -26.48
C ALA A 3 19.24 9.10 -27.98
N THR A 4 18.01 9.43 -28.37
CA THR A 4 17.66 9.86 -29.71
C THR A 4 18.17 11.28 -29.93
N VAL A 5 18.80 11.49 -31.09
CA VAL A 5 19.25 12.82 -31.52
C VAL A 5 18.00 13.66 -31.80
N VAL A 6 17.93 14.86 -31.21
CA VAL A 6 16.83 15.80 -31.46
C VAL A 6 17.06 16.45 -32.83
N PRO A 7 16.12 16.34 -33.78
CA PRO A 7 16.24 17.02 -35.06
C PRO A 7 16.27 18.54 -34.88
N ALA A 8 17.24 19.22 -35.49
CA ALA A 8 17.42 20.67 -35.33
C ALA A 8 16.24 21.49 -35.87
N ASP A 9 15.57 20.98 -36.91
CA ASP A 9 14.35 21.51 -37.49
C ASP A 9 13.16 21.50 -36.50
N LEU A 10 13.05 20.49 -35.64
CA LEU A 10 12.02 20.46 -34.59
C LEU A 10 12.21 21.58 -33.57
N VAL A 11 13.46 21.86 -33.20
CA VAL A 11 13.81 22.95 -32.29
C VAL A 11 13.54 24.31 -32.94
N VAL A 12 13.91 24.48 -34.21
CA VAL A 12 13.65 25.71 -34.97
C VAL A 12 12.15 25.96 -35.12
N ALA A 13 11.35 24.93 -35.39
CA ALA A 13 9.89 25.04 -35.45
C ALA A 13 9.30 25.51 -34.10
N ALA A 14 9.75 24.91 -32.99
CA ALA A 14 9.34 25.33 -31.65
C ALA A 14 9.76 26.78 -31.32
N GLN A 15 10.95 27.20 -31.75
CA GLN A 15 11.40 28.60 -31.65
C GLN A 15 10.57 29.57 -32.49
N GLY A 16 10.07 29.11 -33.65
CA GLY A 16 9.15 29.83 -34.53
C GLY A 16 7.71 29.93 -34.00
N GLY A 17 7.43 29.36 -32.82
CA GLY A 17 6.11 29.41 -32.18
C GLY A 17 5.20 28.22 -32.50
N ASP A 18 5.72 27.18 -33.17
CA ASP A 18 4.98 25.93 -33.35
C ASP A 18 4.79 25.22 -32.00
N ARG A 19 3.54 25.23 -31.53
CA ARG A 19 3.15 24.62 -30.26
C ARG A 19 3.32 23.11 -30.28
N ALA A 20 2.97 22.43 -31.37
CA ALA A 20 3.10 20.99 -31.46
C ALA A 20 4.58 20.56 -31.44
N ALA A 21 5.46 21.34 -32.07
CA ALA A 21 6.90 21.13 -32.01
C ALA A 21 7.43 21.32 -30.59
N LEU A 22 7.02 22.38 -29.89
CA LEU A 22 7.40 22.65 -28.50
C LEU A 22 6.90 21.56 -27.53
N ASP A 23 5.66 21.12 -27.70
CA ASP A 23 5.02 20.12 -26.84
C ASP A 23 5.71 18.77 -26.98
N ARG A 24 6.01 18.37 -28.23
CA ARG A 24 6.78 17.17 -28.52
C ARG A 24 8.19 17.25 -27.94
N LEU A 25 8.86 18.38 -28.12
CA LEU A 25 10.21 18.62 -27.61
C LEU A 25 10.27 18.49 -26.08
N LEU A 26 9.31 19.08 -25.37
CA LEU A 26 9.23 19.02 -23.91
C LEU A 26 8.76 17.64 -23.41
N GLY A 27 7.73 17.06 -24.03
CA GLY A 27 7.18 15.75 -23.68
C GLY A 27 8.20 14.62 -23.81
N GLU A 28 8.96 14.59 -24.91
CA GLU A 28 10.02 13.60 -25.15
C GLU A 28 11.17 13.71 -24.12
N HIS A 29 11.43 14.90 -23.57
CA HIS A 29 12.56 15.15 -22.67
C HIS A 29 12.19 15.21 -21.19
N LEU A 30 10.89 15.23 -20.85
CA LEU A 30 10.41 15.20 -19.48
C LEU A 30 10.99 14.03 -18.65
N PRO A 31 11.05 12.77 -19.15
CA PRO A 31 11.63 11.67 -18.39
C PRO A 31 13.12 11.85 -18.10
N LEU A 32 13.88 12.45 -19.02
CA LEU A 32 15.30 12.74 -18.81
C LEU A 32 15.49 13.74 -17.66
N VAL A 33 14.75 14.85 -17.71
CA VAL A 33 14.82 15.90 -16.67
C VAL A 33 14.39 15.33 -15.32
N TYR A 34 13.33 14.55 -15.29
CA TYR A 34 12.87 13.88 -14.06
C TYR A 34 13.93 12.95 -13.48
N ASN A 35 14.60 12.13 -14.29
CA ASN A 35 15.63 11.22 -13.82
C ASN A 35 16.89 11.93 -13.31
N ILE A 36 17.20 13.14 -13.78
CA ILE A 36 18.28 13.97 -13.24
C ILE A 36 17.91 14.46 -11.83
N ALA A 37 16.69 14.95 -11.64
CA ALA A 37 16.23 15.50 -10.37
C ALA A 37 15.96 14.41 -9.32
N ALA A 38 15.19 13.37 -9.68
CA ALA A 38 14.73 12.30 -8.79
C ALA A 38 15.84 11.39 -8.24
N ARG A 39 17.02 11.42 -8.86
CA ARG A 39 18.20 10.66 -8.39
C ARG A 39 19.09 11.44 -7.45
N THR A 40 18.85 12.74 -7.31
CA THR A 40 19.67 13.65 -6.52
C THR A 40 18.88 14.30 -5.38
N LEU A 41 17.55 14.32 -5.48
CA LEU A 41 16.64 15.02 -4.58
C LEU A 41 15.49 14.10 -4.11
N PRO A 42 14.89 14.37 -2.93
CA PRO A 42 13.66 13.71 -2.51
C PRO A 42 12.52 13.86 -3.53
N PRO A 43 11.53 12.94 -3.56
CA PRO A 43 10.49 12.93 -4.59
C PRO A 43 9.74 14.26 -4.79
N ALA A 44 9.37 14.94 -3.70
CA ALA A 44 8.68 16.24 -3.78
C ALA A 44 9.56 17.34 -4.39
N ASP A 45 10.86 17.34 -4.06
CA ASP A 45 11.81 18.31 -4.60
C ASP A 45 12.17 18.00 -6.06
N ALA A 46 12.16 16.73 -6.43
CA ALA A 46 12.38 16.28 -7.80
C ALA A 46 11.24 16.68 -8.73
N ASP A 47 9.98 16.59 -8.26
CA ASP A 47 8.81 17.05 -8.98
C ASP A 47 8.87 18.57 -9.21
N ASP A 48 9.14 19.34 -8.14
CA ASP A 48 9.30 20.80 -8.20
C ASP A 48 10.41 21.22 -9.17
N VAL A 49 11.60 20.61 -9.06
CA VAL A 49 12.75 20.92 -9.93
C VAL A 49 12.50 20.53 -11.38
N THR A 50 11.77 19.44 -11.60
CA THR A 50 11.39 19.02 -12.96
C THR A 50 10.47 20.07 -13.58
N GLN A 51 9.41 20.50 -12.87
CA GLN A 51 8.49 21.54 -13.38
C GLN A 51 9.21 22.86 -13.64
N GLU A 52 10.01 23.35 -12.69
CA GLU A 52 10.77 24.60 -12.83
C GLU A 52 11.75 24.53 -14.02
N THR A 53 12.40 23.36 -14.23
CA THR A 53 13.29 23.14 -15.37
C THR A 53 12.54 23.21 -16.70
N MET A 54 11.37 22.57 -16.80
CA MET A 54 10.55 22.60 -18.02
C MET A 54 10.04 24.03 -18.32
N ILE A 55 9.64 24.79 -17.28
CA ILE A 55 9.22 26.19 -17.43
C ILE A 55 10.38 27.07 -17.93
N ARG A 56 11.58 26.89 -17.37
CA ARG A 56 12.78 27.63 -17.81
C ARG A 56 13.22 27.26 -19.21
N ALA A 57 13.12 26.00 -19.57
CA ALA A 57 13.40 25.53 -20.92
C ALA A 57 12.43 26.16 -21.92
N MET A 58 11.13 26.19 -21.61
CA MET A 58 10.14 26.86 -22.45
C MET A 58 10.42 28.37 -22.60
N ALA A 59 10.71 29.06 -21.49
CA ALA A 59 10.98 30.50 -21.51
C ALA A 59 12.31 30.87 -22.21
N GLY A 60 13.31 29.99 -22.16
CA GLY A 60 14.65 30.22 -22.70
C GLY A 60 14.86 29.72 -24.12
N LEU A 61 13.93 28.94 -24.68
CA LEU A 61 14.13 28.22 -25.95
C LEU A 61 14.41 29.16 -27.13
N ALA A 62 13.72 30.30 -27.21
CA ALA A 62 13.92 31.30 -28.26
C ALA A 62 15.34 31.90 -28.26
N GLY A 63 16.06 31.85 -27.13
CA GLY A 63 17.43 32.34 -27.00
C GLY A 63 18.51 31.29 -27.30
N LEU A 64 18.14 30.05 -27.61
CA LEU A 64 19.09 28.98 -27.92
C LEU A 64 19.68 29.19 -29.34
N ARG A 65 20.96 29.57 -29.41
CA ARG A 65 21.65 29.91 -30.67
C ARG A 65 21.94 28.71 -31.57
N GLU A 66 22.20 27.55 -30.97
CA GLU A 66 22.50 26.31 -31.68
C GLU A 66 21.40 25.29 -31.41
N PRO A 67 20.44 25.12 -32.33
CA PRO A 67 19.31 24.20 -32.14
C PRO A 67 19.74 22.75 -31.87
N ALA A 68 20.82 22.29 -32.50
CA ALA A 68 21.41 20.97 -32.27
C ALA A 68 21.89 20.74 -30.83
N SER A 69 22.16 21.82 -30.08
CA SER A 69 22.64 21.77 -28.70
C SER A 69 21.50 21.75 -27.67
N PHE A 70 20.23 21.71 -28.09
CA PHE A 70 19.05 21.78 -27.22
C PHE A 70 19.10 20.81 -26.04
N ARG A 71 19.46 19.55 -26.31
CA ARG A 71 19.43 18.50 -25.30
C ARG A 71 20.50 18.71 -24.21
N SER A 72 21.72 19.05 -24.61
CA SER A 72 22.80 19.41 -23.68
C SER A 72 22.48 20.68 -22.88
N TRP A 73 21.83 21.65 -23.52
CA TRP A 73 21.36 22.87 -22.88
C TRP A 73 20.28 22.59 -21.82
N LEU A 74 19.29 21.75 -22.13
CA LEU A 74 18.23 21.34 -21.21
C LEU A 74 18.78 20.59 -19.99
N VAL A 75 19.71 19.66 -20.20
CA VAL A 75 20.40 18.94 -19.12
C VAL A 75 21.16 19.92 -18.21
N ALA A 76 21.83 20.93 -18.80
CA ALA A 76 22.54 21.93 -18.01
C ALA A 76 21.60 22.78 -17.12
N ILE A 77 20.37 23.05 -17.58
CA ILE A 77 19.33 23.71 -16.75
C ILE A 77 18.91 22.78 -15.61
N ALA A 78 18.58 21.52 -15.92
CA ALA A 78 18.16 20.52 -14.93
C ALA A 78 19.20 20.33 -13.82
N VAL A 79 20.48 20.19 -14.20
CA VAL A 79 21.61 20.07 -13.27
C VAL A 79 21.74 21.31 -12.39
N ARG A 80 21.61 22.50 -12.96
CA ARG A 80 21.71 23.76 -12.22
C ARG A 80 20.60 23.89 -11.18
N GLU A 81 19.35 23.61 -11.55
CA GLU A 81 18.23 23.70 -10.61
C GLU A 81 18.30 22.61 -9.53
N THR A 82 18.74 21.40 -9.90
CA THR A 82 19.01 20.32 -8.95
C THR A 82 20.05 20.71 -7.91
N ARG A 83 21.19 21.28 -8.35
CA ARG A 83 22.23 21.82 -7.46
C ARG A 83 21.68 22.93 -6.55
N ARG A 84 20.95 23.88 -7.13
CA ARG A 84 20.38 25.02 -6.39
C ARG A 84 19.41 24.57 -5.31
N ARG A 85 18.54 23.60 -5.61
CA ARG A 85 17.60 23.02 -4.65
C ARG A 85 18.34 22.20 -3.59
N GLY A 86 19.30 21.37 -4.01
CA GLY A 86 20.13 20.56 -3.11
C GLY A 86 20.90 21.41 -2.09
N SER A 87 21.56 22.48 -2.52
CA SER A 87 22.32 23.37 -1.62
C SER A 87 21.46 24.04 -0.54
N ARG A 88 20.15 24.20 -0.77
CA ARG A 88 19.20 24.76 0.22
C ARG A 88 18.71 23.74 1.24
N LEU A 89 18.81 22.44 0.94
CA LEU A 89 18.29 21.35 1.78
C LEU A 89 19.34 20.80 2.78
N GLY A 90 20.62 21.18 2.64
CA GLY A 90 21.73 20.66 3.45
C GLY A 90 22.17 19.23 3.08
N ALA A 91 23.42 18.87 3.38
CA ALA A 91 24.03 17.60 2.96
C ALA A 91 23.39 16.34 3.59
N ASP A 92 22.73 16.47 4.74
CA ASP A 92 22.13 15.36 5.52
C ASP A 92 20.81 14.84 4.93
N ARG A 93 20.17 15.56 3.99
CA ARG A 93 18.89 15.16 3.36
C ARG A 93 19.01 14.71 1.90
N GLN A 94 20.21 14.74 1.33
CA GLN A 94 20.48 14.35 -0.06
C GLN A 94 20.80 12.85 -0.15
N HIS A 95 19.82 11.98 0.13
CA HIS A 95 20.02 10.53 -0.04
C HIS A 95 19.82 10.12 -1.50
N PHE A 96 20.86 9.53 -2.07
CA PHE A 96 20.84 8.84 -3.37
C PHE A 96 20.11 7.51 -3.20
N THR A 97 18.89 7.40 -3.74
CA THR A 97 18.05 6.20 -3.66
C THR A 97 18.34 5.27 -4.84
N VAL A 98 19.34 4.40 -4.71
CA VAL A 98 19.42 3.16 -5.53
C VAL A 98 18.59 2.03 -4.88
N ALA A 99 17.92 2.31 -3.77
CA ALA A 99 17.20 1.32 -2.98
C ALA A 99 15.85 0.84 -3.57
N ASP A 100 15.29 1.51 -4.59
CA ASP A 100 13.96 1.17 -5.16
C ASP A 100 14.02 0.77 -6.64
N THR A 101 15.08 0.05 -7.04
CA THR A 101 15.29 -0.31 -8.46
C THR A 101 15.47 -1.80 -8.73
N ASP A 102 15.13 -2.68 -7.78
CA ASP A 102 15.21 -4.13 -7.98
C ASP A 102 13.98 -4.76 -8.68
N GLU A 103 13.04 -3.95 -9.20
CA GLU A 103 11.79 -4.46 -9.79
C GLU A 103 11.82 -4.77 -11.30
N PHE A 104 12.98 -4.73 -11.97
CA PHE A 104 13.05 -5.06 -13.40
C PHE A 104 14.24 -5.96 -13.74
N LEU A 105 14.02 -7.27 -13.69
CA LEU A 105 14.64 -8.26 -14.58
C LEU A 105 13.57 -9.32 -14.87
N THR A 106 13.04 -9.33 -16.09
CA THR A 106 12.05 -10.30 -16.58
C THR A 106 12.66 -11.67 -16.84
N ASP A 107 11.77 -12.66 -16.83
CA ASP A 107 11.91 -14.11 -16.92
C ASP A 107 13.03 -14.68 -17.80
N GLU A 108 13.74 -15.68 -17.27
CA GLU A 108 13.77 -17.04 -17.82
C GLU A 108 14.03 -18.07 -16.69
N ALA A 109 13.47 -19.26 -16.82
CA ALA A 109 13.63 -20.37 -15.87
C ALA A 109 15.04 -20.97 -15.97
N GLY A 110 15.77 -21.05 -14.86
CA GLY A 110 17.12 -21.63 -14.81
C GLY A 110 17.50 -22.09 -13.41
N ALA A 111 18.24 -23.22 -13.35
CA ALA A 111 18.59 -24.02 -12.18
C ALA A 111 19.21 -23.23 -10.99
N ALA A 112 19.25 -23.88 -9.82
CA ALA A 112 19.58 -23.30 -8.51
C ALA A 112 20.86 -22.42 -8.44
N GLU A 113 21.84 -22.60 -9.32
CA GLU A 113 23.06 -21.78 -9.39
C GLU A 113 22.81 -20.36 -9.97
N GLU A 114 21.88 -20.23 -10.91
CA GLU A 114 21.46 -18.93 -11.51
C GLU A 114 20.74 -18.05 -10.47
N ALA A 115 20.01 -18.67 -9.54
CA ALA A 115 19.37 -17.97 -8.42
C ALA A 115 20.39 -17.42 -7.42
N VAL A 116 21.47 -18.16 -7.15
CA VAL A 116 22.59 -17.68 -6.32
C VAL A 116 23.31 -16.52 -6.98
N HIS A 117 23.54 -16.57 -8.30
CA HIS A 117 24.12 -15.45 -9.03
C HIS A 117 23.21 -14.21 -9.00
N ARG A 118 21.89 -14.37 -9.16
CA ARG A 118 20.91 -13.27 -9.07
C ARG A 118 20.85 -12.65 -7.68
N LEU A 119 20.89 -13.46 -6.63
CA LEU A 119 20.94 -12.97 -5.24
C LEU A 119 22.24 -12.21 -4.95
N GLU A 120 23.38 -12.67 -5.48
CA GLU A 120 24.66 -11.98 -5.34
C GLU A 120 24.67 -10.63 -6.08
N VAL A 121 24.09 -10.56 -7.28
CA VAL A 121 23.90 -9.29 -8.02
C VAL A 121 23.02 -8.32 -7.22
N ALA A 122 21.89 -8.78 -6.68
CA ALA A 122 20.99 -7.97 -5.86
C ALA A 122 21.65 -7.48 -4.55
N ARG A 123 22.44 -8.33 -3.89
CA ARG A 123 23.25 -7.95 -2.72
C ARG A 123 24.25 -6.85 -3.07
N GLN A 124 24.96 -6.99 -4.18
CA GLN A 124 25.94 -5.98 -4.61
C GLN A 124 25.30 -4.67 -5.10
N ARG A 125 24.06 -4.69 -5.60
CA ARG A 125 23.27 -3.47 -5.86
C ARG A 125 22.94 -2.72 -4.57
N ARG A 126 22.52 -3.44 -3.52
CA ARG A 126 22.32 -2.86 -2.18
C ARG A 126 23.61 -2.25 -1.63
N THR A 127 24.76 -2.93 -1.79
CA THR A 127 26.08 -2.36 -1.45
C THR A 127 26.37 -1.10 -2.26
N LEU A 128 26.12 -1.11 -3.58
CA LEU A 128 26.32 0.07 -4.45
C LEU A 128 25.50 1.28 -3.96
N ALA A 129 24.22 1.05 -3.61
CA ALA A 129 23.34 2.07 -3.06
C ALA A 129 23.89 2.67 -1.78
N ALA A 130 24.23 1.84 -0.79
CA ALA A 130 24.77 2.29 0.49
C ALA A 130 26.13 3.01 0.35
N SER A 131 26.94 2.60 -0.62
CA SER A 131 28.25 3.20 -0.91
C SER A 131 28.17 4.66 -1.36
N THR A 132 27.05 5.07 -1.95
CA THR A 132 26.86 6.45 -2.42
C THR A 132 26.76 7.47 -1.29
N GLY A 133 26.42 7.02 -0.08
CA GLY A 133 26.46 7.84 1.14
C GLY A 133 27.87 8.35 1.45
N TRP A 134 28.92 7.66 0.99
CA TRP A 134 30.33 8.02 1.19
C TRP A 134 30.87 9.02 0.16
N LEU A 135 30.08 9.34 -0.86
CA LEU A 135 30.39 10.34 -1.86
C LEU A 135 29.97 11.73 -1.38
N ASP A 136 30.74 12.74 -1.78
CA ASP A 136 30.34 14.13 -1.60
C ASP A 136 29.18 14.48 -2.56
N THR A 137 28.48 15.59 -2.29
CA THR A 137 27.33 16.03 -3.09
C THR A 137 27.68 16.18 -4.58
N ALA A 138 28.87 16.70 -4.90
CA ALA A 138 29.32 16.90 -6.27
C ALA A 138 29.58 15.57 -7.00
N ASP A 139 30.05 14.55 -6.28
CA ASP A 139 30.26 13.20 -6.78
C ASP A 139 28.94 12.43 -6.94
N ARG A 140 27.94 12.62 -6.06
CA ARG A 140 26.61 12.01 -6.20
C ARG A 140 25.88 12.52 -7.45
N GLU A 141 25.99 13.82 -7.71
CA GLU A 141 25.44 14.43 -8.93
C GLU A 141 26.15 13.90 -10.18
N LEU A 142 27.49 13.83 -10.15
CA LEU A 142 28.26 13.26 -11.26
C LEU A 142 27.94 11.76 -11.47
N LEU A 143 27.63 11.02 -10.41
CA LEU A 143 27.19 9.62 -10.47
C LEU A 143 25.82 9.49 -11.13
N ALA A 144 24.86 10.38 -10.83
CA ALA A 144 23.55 10.38 -11.48
C ALA A 144 23.65 10.62 -12.99
N LEU A 145 24.48 11.58 -13.42
CA LEU A 145 24.73 11.85 -14.84
C LEU A 145 25.51 10.74 -15.53
N TRP A 146 26.54 10.20 -14.87
CA TRP A 146 27.30 9.08 -15.40
C TRP A 146 26.43 7.84 -15.58
N TRP A 147 25.51 7.58 -14.66
CA TRP A 147 24.53 6.50 -14.79
C TRP A 147 23.65 6.68 -16.03
N LEU A 148 23.12 7.89 -16.29
CA LEU A 148 22.32 8.16 -17.50
C LEU A 148 23.10 7.84 -18.77
N VAL A 149 24.42 8.07 -18.76
CA VAL A 149 25.31 7.66 -19.86
C VAL A 149 25.43 6.15 -19.96
N GLN A 150 25.51 5.43 -18.83
CA GLN A 150 25.59 3.96 -18.83
C GLN A 150 24.32 3.29 -19.36
N VAL A 151 23.14 3.79 -19.03
CA VAL A 151 21.87 3.23 -19.53
C VAL A 151 21.48 3.74 -20.92
N GLY A 152 22.38 4.48 -21.59
CA GLY A 152 22.14 5.03 -22.93
C GLY A 152 21.05 6.09 -22.97
N ALA A 153 20.63 6.63 -21.81
CA ALA A 153 19.64 7.70 -21.71
C ALA A 153 20.25 9.09 -21.89
N MET A 154 21.59 9.20 -21.91
CA MET A 154 22.38 10.41 -22.18
C MET A 154 23.65 10.03 -22.97
N GLN A 155 24.11 10.87 -23.89
CA GLN A 155 25.35 10.64 -24.61
C GLN A 155 26.55 11.14 -23.80
N GLY A 156 27.70 10.47 -23.91
CA GLY A 156 28.92 10.87 -23.18
C GLY A 156 29.43 12.28 -23.54
N SER A 157 29.19 12.72 -24.78
CA SER A 157 29.49 14.08 -25.27
C SER A 157 28.70 15.17 -24.53
N GLU A 158 27.51 14.83 -24.00
CA GLU A 158 26.62 15.78 -23.28
C GLU A 158 27.10 16.04 -21.85
N LEU A 159 27.97 15.18 -21.30
CA LEU A 159 28.37 15.23 -19.88
C LEU A 159 29.20 16.47 -19.55
N ALA A 160 30.15 16.83 -20.40
CA ALA A 160 31.03 17.98 -20.15
C ALA A 160 30.28 19.33 -20.25
N PRO A 161 29.43 19.57 -21.29
CA PRO A 161 28.53 20.72 -21.32
C PRO A 161 27.57 20.79 -20.14
N ALA A 162 26.95 19.68 -19.75
CA ALA A 162 26.01 19.63 -18.61
C ALA A 162 26.65 20.07 -17.29
N LEU A 163 27.93 19.74 -17.10
CA LEU A 163 28.68 20.12 -15.90
C LEU A 163 29.29 21.53 -15.99
N GLY A 164 29.30 22.14 -17.17
CA GLY A 164 29.98 23.41 -17.44
C GLY A 164 31.51 23.30 -17.38
N THR A 165 32.08 22.15 -17.75
CA THR A 165 33.52 21.88 -17.67
C THR A 165 34.08 21.36 -19.00
N SER A 166 35.41 21.45 -19.20
CA SER A 166 36.03 20.88 -20.40
C SER A 166 35.94 19.36 -20.43
N PRO A 167 35.98 18.70 -21.61
CA PRO A 167 35.99 17.25 -21.72
C PRO A 167 37.14 16.59 -20.94
N ALA A 168 38.34 17.21 -20.98
CA ALA A 168 39.50 16.74 -20.23
C ALA A 168 39.28 16.79 -18.71
N HIS A 169 38.72 17.89 -18.20
CA HIS A 169 38.40 18.02 -16.78
C HIS A 169 37.28 17.03 -16.35
N THR A 170 36.26 16.88 -17.19
CA THR A 170 35.15 15.92 -16.96
C THR A 170 35.66 14.48 -16.86
N ARG A 171 36.57 14.07 -17.75
CA ARG A 171 37.22 12.75 -17.72
C ARG A 171 37.95 12.50 -16.40
N VAL A 172 38.73 13.47 -15.93
CA VAL A 172 39.46 13.37 -14.66
C VAL A 172 38.51 13.29 -13.47
N ARG A 173 37.44 14.09 -13.46
CA ARG A 173 36.41 14.02 -12.40
C ARG A 173 35.71 12.67 -12.38
N LEU A 174 35.36 12.14 -13.54
CA LEU A 174 34.72 10.82 -13.66
C LEU A 174 35.65 9.70 -13.19
N GLN A 175 36.94 9.75 -13.54
CA GLN A 175 37.93 8.80 -13.05
C GLN A 175 38.06 8.84 -11.52
N ARG A 176 38.08 10.03 -10.92
CA ARG A 176 38.13 10.20 -9.45
C ARG A 176 36.85 9.69 -8.78
N LEU A 177 35.68 9.95 -9.36
CA LEU A 177 34.41 9.42 -8.89
C LEU A 177 34.42 7.89 -8.87
N ARG A 178 34.81 7.24 -9.97
CA ARG A 178 34.87 5.77 -10.06
C ARG A 178 35.76 5.17 -8.97
N SER A 179 36.97 5.71 -8.81
CA SER A 179 37.90 5.28 -7.77
C SER A 179 37.33 5.46 -6.35
N ARG A 180 36.62 6.56 -6.08
CA ARG A 180 35.96 6.81 -4.79
C ARG A 180 34.79 5.86 -4.55
N LEU A 181 33.99 5.59 -5.58
CA LEU A 181 32.86 4.66 -5.51
C LEU A 181 33.33 3.22 -5.25
N GLU A 182 34.38 2.77 -5.94
CA GLU A 182 35.01 1.46 -5.68
C GLU A 182 35.53 1.36 -4.24
N THR A 183 36.21 2.40 -3.77
CA THR A 183 36.71 2.46 -2.39
C THR A 183 35.57 2.40 -1.37
N ALA A 184 34.49 3.13 -1.61
CA ALA A 184 33.30 3.11 -0.74
C ALA A 184 32.63 1.73 -0.71
N ARG A 185 32.53 1.07 -1.87
CA ARG A 185 32.01 -0.31 -1.97
C ARG A 185 32.87 -1.31 -1.21
N HIS A 186 34.19 -1.22 -1.34
CA HIS A 186 35.11 -2.07 -0.59
C HIS A 186 34.98 -1.85 0.92
N ILE A 187 34.84 -0.61 1.37
CA ILE A 187 34.58 -0.29 2.78
C ILE A 187 33.28 -0.96 3.26
N MET A 188 32.19 -0.82 2.51
CA MET A 188 30.90 -1.40 2.88
C MET A 188 30.93 -2.93 2.94
N GLU A 189 31.59 -3.59 1.98
CA GLU A 189 31.79 -5.04 2.00
C GLU A 189 32.63 -5.50 3.21
N ALA A 190 33.73 -4.79 3.50
CA ALA A 190 34.59 -5.13 4.62
C ALA A 190 33.90 -4.93 5.98
N ILE A 191 33.02 -3.93 6.11
CA ILE A 191 32.20 -3.71 7.32
C ILE A 191 31.17 -4.83 7.49
N GLY A 192 30.53 -5.27 6.40
CA GLY A 192 29.50 -6.32 6.40
C GLY A 192 30.02 -7.76 6.48
N ALA A 193 31.33 -7.97 6.31
CA ALA A 193 31.93 -9.31 6.30
C ALA A 193 31.85 -10.01 7.67
N ARG A 194 31.40 -11.28 7.66
CA ARG A 194 31.30 -12.13 8.87
C ARG A 194 32.64 -12.35 9.60
N GLN A 195 33.76 -12.27 8.88
CA GLN A 195 35.10 -12.52 9.41
C GLN A 195 36.04 -11.30 9.24
N ARG A 196 35.65 -10.15 9.78
CA ARG A 196 36.50 -8.95 9.83
C ARG A 196 37.71 -9.11 10.76
N CYS A 197 38.81 -8.41 10.48
CA CYS A 197 39.98 -8.42 11.36
C CYS A 197 39.72 -7.58 12.63
N ALA A 198 40.46 -7.86 13.71
CA ALA A 198 40.28 -7.18 15.00
C ALA A 198 40.50 -5.66 14.91
N VAL A 199 41.50 -5.22 14.12
CA VAL A 199 41.83 -3.82 13.89
C VAL A 199 40.68 -3.08 13.19
N LEU A 200 40.05 -3.67 12.18
CA LEU A 200 38.85 -3.09 11.55
C LEU A 200 37.70 -2.99 12.56
N GLY A 201 37.54 -4.01 13.41
CA GLY A 201 36.55 -4.01 14.49
C GLY A 201 36.76 -2.87 15.50
N GLU A 202 38.00 -2.50 15.80
CA GLU A 202 38.32 -1.34 16.65
C GLU A 202 38.05 0.00 15.94
N VAL A 203 38.44 0.11 14.67
CA VAL A 203 38.18 1.33 13.88
C VAL A 203 36.67 1.59 13.74
N ILE A 204 35.87 0.55 13.52
CA ILE A 204 34.40 0.65 13.44
C ILE A 204 33.79 0.99 14.81
N ARG A 205 34.33 0.49 15.92
CA ARG A 205 33.81 0.82 17.26
C ARG A 205 33.92 2.32 17.58
N ALA A 206 34.93 2.99 17.06
CA ALA A 206 35.09 4.43 17.20
C ALA A 206 34.27 5.24 16.17
N TRP A 207 33.68 4.59 15.17
CA TRP A 207 32.91 5.23 14.11
C TRP A 207 31.47 5.49 14.56
N ASP A 208 31.02 6.73 14.38
CA ASP A 208 29.67 7.21 14.68
C ASP A 208 28.58 6.71 13.71
N GLY A 209 28.94 5.81 12.78
CA GLY A 209 28.05 5.28 11.76
C GLY A 209 27.77 6.24 10.59
N ARG A 210 28.36 7.44 10.58
CA ARG A 210 28.12 8.44 9.53
C ARG A 210 29.21 8.42 8.45
N PRO A 211 28.88 8.37 7.16
CA PRO A 211 29.86 8.26 6.07
C PRO A 211 30.59 9.60 5.80
N ALA A 212 31.45 10.02 6.73
CA ALA A 212 32.21 11.27 6.64
C ALA A 212 33.56 11.09 5.93
N PRO A 213 34.12 12.13 5.28
CA PRO A 213 35.41 12.04 4.57
C PRO A 213 36.58 11.53 5.43
N VAL A 214 36.61 11.90 6.72
CA VAL A 214 37.63 11.43 7.67
C VAL A 214 37.56 9.92 7.90
N TRP A 215 36.34 9.39 8.06
CA TRP A 215 36.08 7.97 8.22
C TRP A 215 36.33 7.20 6.93
N ARG A 216 35.96 7.77 5.77
CA ARG A 216 36.26 7.18 4.46
C ARG A 216 37.76 6.96 4.29
N LYS A 217 38.59 7.98 4.58
CA LYS A 217 40.05 7.89 4.46
C LYS A 217 40.64 6.87 5.43
N ARG A 218 40.15 6.85 6.68
CA ARG A 218 40.63 5.94 7.73
C ARG A 218 40.29 4.47 7.43
N LEU A 219 39.05 4.20 7.03
CA LEU A 219 38.59 2.86 6.66
C LEU A 219 39.21 2.40 5.34
N ALA A 220 39.32 3.28 4.33
CA ALA A 220 39.97 2.99 3.05
C ALA A 220 41.40 2.49 3.23
N ARG A 221 42.21 3.21 4.02
CA ARG A 221 43.59 2.80 4.32
C ARG A 221 43.63 1.39 4.90
N HIS A 222 42.77 1.10 5.87
CA HIS A 222 42.73 -0.21 6.49
C HIS A 222 42.34 -1.32 5.52
N VAL A 223 41.25 -1.15 4.76
CA VAL A 223 40.76 -2.21 3.85
C VAL A 223 41.69 -2.45 2.66
N GLN A 224 42.52 -1.46 2.31
CA GLN A 224 43.55 -1.58 1.27
C GLN A 224 44.81 -2.28 1.77
N ASP A 225 45.29 -1.95 2.97
CA ASP A 225 46.58 -2.43 3.48
C ASP A 225 46.47 -3.77 4.23
N CYS A 226 45.29 -4.11 4.76
CA CYS A 226 45.09 -5.35 5.52
C CYS A 226 44.84 -6.53 4.59
N ARG A 227 45.75 -7.52 4.59
CA ARG A 227 45.62 -8.77 3.80
C ARG A 227 44.29 -9.49 4.00
N ARG A 228 43.70 -9.47 5.21
CA ARG A 228 42.41 -10.10 5.51
C ARG A 228 41.21 -9.30 4.99
N CYS A 229 41.23 -7.98 5.12
CA CYS A 229 40.12 -7.12 4.69
C CYS A 229 40.18 -6.79 3.19
N ALA A 230 41.36 -6.87 2.57
CA ALA A 230 41.54 -6.74 1.14
C ALA A 230 40.77 -7.81 0.35
N GLY A 231 40.63 -9.02 0.92
CA GLY A 231 39.85 -10.11 0.34
C GLY A 231 38.35 -9.81 0.17
N ALA A 232 37.79 -8.85 0.91
CA ALA A 232 36.37 -8.44 0.75
C ALA A 232 36.09 -7.75 -0.60
N ARG A 233 37.14 -7.36 -1.35
CA ARG A 233 37.01 -6.87 -2.72
C ARG A 233 36.83 -8.03 -3.72
N ALA A 234 37.27 -9.24 -3.39
CA ALA A 234 37.18 -10.39 -4.28
C ALA A 234 35.70 -10.77 -4.47
N GLY A 235 35.25 -10.79 -5.73
CA GLY A 235 33.87 -11.08 -6.11
C GLY A 235 33.00 -9.85 -6.40
N LEU A 236 33.48 -8.62 -6.17
CA LEU A 236 32.75 -7.42 -6.57
C LEU A 236 32.69 -7.25 -8.09
N LEU A 237 31.48 -7.16 -8.64
CA LEU A 237 31.22 -6.77 -10.02
C LEU A 237 31.60 -5.30 -10.24
N PRO A 238 32.05 -4.93 -11.46
CA PRO A 238 32.26 -3.54 -11.83
C PRO A 238 31.00 -2.70 -11.56
N ALA A 239 31.18 -1.49 -11.02
CA ALA A 239 30.06 -0.62 -10.68
C ALA A 239 29.21 -0.29 -11.91
N GLU A 240 29.85 -0.17 -13.08
CA GLU A 240 29.25 0.02 -14.40
C GLU A 240 28.18 -1.03 -14.70
N ARG A 241 28.50 -2.32 -14.50
CA ARG A 241 27.58 -3.43 -14.80
C ARG A 241 26.33 -3.37 -13.92
N LEU A 242 26.49 -2.92 -12.68
CA LEU A 242 25.38 -2.79 -11.75
C LEU A 242 24.54 -1.54 -12.06
N LEU A 243 25.17 -0.46 -12.54
CA LEU A 243 24.50 0.79 -12.92
C LEU A 243 23.61 0.63 -14.15
N VAL A 244 24.06 -0.07 -15.20
CA VAL A 244 23.26 -0.32 -16.43
C VAL A 244 21.93 -1.00 -16.12
N SER A 245 21.89 -1.73 -15.01
CA SER A 245 20.77 -2.58 -14.62
C SER A 245 19.73 -1.89 -13.72
N LEU A 246 19.88 -0.59 -13.44
CA LEU A 246 18.87 0.22 -12.75
C LEU A 246 17.91 0.83 -13.79
N PRO A 247 16.59 0.68 -13.67
CA PRO A 247 15.65 1.28 -14.60
C PRO A 247 15.59 2.81 -14.50
N LEU A 248 15.19 3.44 -15.60
CA LEU A 248 14.77 4.84 -15.61
C LEU A 248 13.47 4.97 -14.81
N LEU A 249 13.38 6.00 -13.98
CA LEU A 249 12.17 6.34 -13.26
C LEU A 249 11.17 6.96 -14.23
N ALA A 250 9.94 6.46 -14.25
CA ALA A 250 8.86 7.12 -14.97
C ALA A 250 8.45 8.39 -14.21
N PRO A 251 8.31 9.55 -14.88
CA PRO A 251 7.76 10.74 -14.24
C PRO A 251 6.37 10.45 -13.65
N PRO A 252 6.02 11.00 -12.48
CA PRO A 252 4.72 10.80 -11.88
C PRO A 252 3.59 11.20 -12.82
N PRO A 253 2.39 10.60 -12.66
CA PRO A 253 1.24 10.91 -13.51
C PRO A 253 0.98 12.40 -13.65
N HIS A 254 1.07 13.21 -12.60
CA HIS A 254 0.84 14.65 -12.71
C HIS A 254 1.83 15.40 -13.63
N LEU A 255 3.09 14.96 -13.75
CA LEU A 255 4.04 15.53 -14.71
C LEU A 255 3.78 15.01 -16.13
N ARG A 256 3.45 13.73 -16.26
CA ARG A 256 3.10 13.10 -17.55
C ARG A 256 1.78 13.63 -18.10
N ASP A 257 0.80 13.83 -17.24
CA ASP A 257 -0.52 14.36 -17.54
C ASP A 257 -0.44 15.85 -17.84
N ALA A 258 0.46 16.61 -17.20
CA ALA A 258 0.74 17.98 -17.60
C ALA A 258 1.34 18.04 -19.01
N ALA A 259 2.33 17.19 -19.32
CA ALA A 259 2.90 17.10 -20.67
C ALA A 259 1.88 16.59 -21.71
N ALA A 260 1.08 15.57 -21.36
CA ALA A 260 0.06 14.99 -22.23
C ALA A 260 -1.21 15.87 -22.34
N ALA A 261 -1.51 16.72 -21.36
CA ALA A 261 -2.60 17.69 -21.43
C ALA A 261 -2.19 18.88 -22.32
N ILE A 262 -0.92 19.24 -22.32
CA ILE A 262 -0.34 20.18 -23.28
C ILE A 262 -0.42 19.59 -24.70
N GLU A 263 0.02 18.34 -24.90
CA GLU A 263 -0.08 17.61 -26.18
C GLU A 263 -1.54 17.43 -26.68
N ARG A 264 -2.49 17.18 -25.76
CA ARG A 264 -3.94 17.06 -26.07
C ARG A 264 -4.67 18.39 -26.23
N ALA A 265 -4.15 19.50 -25.71
CA ALA A 265 -4.73 20.83 -25.89
C ALA A 265 -4.44 21.40 -27.29
N GLY A 266 -3.67 20.69 -28.12
CA GLY A 266 -3.72 20.80 -29.57
C GLY A 266 -5.11 20.45 -30.08
N VAL A 267 -5.93 21.49 -30.27
CA VAL A 267 -7.13 21.66 -31.14
C VAL A 267 -8.26 22.36 -30.37
N SER A 268 -8.42 23.64 -30.70
CA SER A 268 -9.63 24.46 -30.60
C SER A 268 -10.22 24.81 -29.23
N ALA A 269 -10.10 26.10 -28.84
CA ALA A 269 -11.27 26.93 -28.51
C ALA A 269 -10.84 28.40 -28.35
N ALA A 270 -11.27 29.23 -29.30
CA ALA A 270 -11.28 30.68 -29.17
C ALA A 270 -12.58 31.09 -28.45
N ALA A 271 -12.47 31.67 -27.25
CA ALA A 271 -13.52 32.50 -26.65
C ALA A 271 -12.89 33.45 -25.59
N PRO A 272 -13.21 34.75 -25.59
CA PRO A 272 -12.64 35.70 -24.64
C PRO A 272 -13.49 35.76 -23.36
N LEU A 273 -12.91 35.36 -22.23
CA LEU A 273 -13.50 35.61 -20.90
C LEU A 273 -12.83 36.83 -20.27
N ARG A 274 -13.55 37.97 -20.29
CA ARG A 274 -13.19 39.18 -19.53
C ARG A 274 -13.61 39.02 -18.07
N GLY A 275 -12.64 39.13 -17.16
CA GLY A 275 -12.77 39.80 -15.87
C GLY A 275 -13.34 39.01 -14.68
N ARG A 276 -12.46 38.55 -13.78
CA ARG A 276 -12.38 38.94 -12.35
C ARG A 276 -11.23 38.19 -11.67
N LEU A 277 -10.22 38.95 -11.22
CA LEU A 277 -9.13 38.48 -10.37
C LEU A 277 -9.65 38.19 -8.96
N LEU A 278 -9.55 36.94 -8.51
CA LEU A 278 -9.72 36.55 -7.10
C LEU A 278 -8.38 36.00 -6.58
N LYS A 279 -7.89 36.60 -5.50
CA LYS A 279 -6.64 36.28 -4.83
C LYS A 279 -6.77 34.94 -4.08
N GLY A 280 -5.88 33.99 -4.35
CA GLY A 280 -5.66 32.81 -3.52
C GLY A 280 -5.69 31.49 -4.30
N ALA A 281 -4.57 30.75 -4.28
CA ALA A 281 -4.41 29.35 -4.69
C ALA A 281 -5.02 28.96 -6.05
N GLY A 282 -4.36 29.33 -7.15
CA GLY A 282 -4.74 28.84 -8.47
C GLY A 282 -4.11 29.61 -9.63
N VAL A 283 -2.77 29.60 -9.76
CA VAL A 283 -2.10 30.06 -10.98
C VAL A 283 -0.83 29.24 -11.20
N VAL A 284 -0.95 28.14 -11.94
CA VAL A 284 0.04 27.75 -12.98
C VAL A 284 -0.67 27.22 -14.24
N ALA A 285 -1.95 26.83 -14.17
CA ALA A 285 -2.77 26.61 -15.37
C ALA A 285 -3.10 27.92 -16.15
N ALA A 286 -2.81 29.11 -15.59
CA ALA A 286 -3.16 30.41 -16.17
C ALA A 286 -1.96 31.30 -16.56
N VAL A 287 -0.74 30.74 -16.64
CA VAL A 287 0.44 31.46 -17.20
C VAL A 287 0.64 31.15 -18.69
N LEU A 288 -0.06 30.16 -19.26
CA LEU A 288 0.00 29.87 -20.71
C LEU A 288 -0.84 30.81 -21.60
N ALA A 289 -1.59 31.77 -21.03
CA ALA A 289 -2.57 32.59 -21.75
C ALA A 289 -2.27 34.11 -21.80
N ILE A 290 -1.15 34.59 -21.26
CA ILE A 290 -0.84 36.04 -21.21
C ILE A 290 0.57 36.31 -21.76
N VAL A 291 0.75 36.30 -23.08
CA VAL A 291 1.79 37.12 -23.76
C VAL A 291 1.38 37.57 -25.17
N LEU A 292 0.55 36.85 -25.94
CA LEU A 292 0.37 37.19 -27.36
C LEU A 292 -0.90 38.01 -27.61
N GLY A 293 -0.79 39.31 -27.38
CA GLY A 293 -1.78 40.31 -27.75
C GLY A 293 -1.16 41.50 -28.47
N VAL A 294 -0.49 41.30 -29.61
CA VAL A 294 -0.36 42.28 -30.73
C VAL A 294 -0.02 41.48 -32.00
N GLY A 295 -0.80 41.67 -33.08
CA GLY A 295 -0.38 41.29 -34.45
C GLY A 295 -1.36 40.38 -35.19
N ALA A 296 -2.47 40.96 -35.66
CA ALA A 296 -3.38 40.36 -36.63
C ALA A 296 -2.75 40.23 -38.03
N PHE A 297 -3.06 39.17 -38.79
CA PHE A 297 -3.67 39.29 -40.14
C PHE A 297 -4.13 37.94 -40.71
N VAL A 298 -5.12 38.05 -41.58
CA VAL A 298 -6.00 37.06 -42.23
C VAL A 298 -5.29 36.38 -43.42
N LEU A 299 -5.52 35.08 -43.67
CA LEU A 299 -6.11 34.53 -44.92
C LEU A 299 -5.86 33.03 -45.17
N ASP A 300 -6.97 32.38 -45.51
CA ASP A 300 -7.23 31.21 -46.35
C ASP A 300 -6.79 29.77 -45.98
N ARG A 301 -7.80 28.90 -46.03
CA ARG A 301 -7.69 27.43 -46.11
C ARG A 301 -7.76 27.00 -47.58
N PRO A 302 -7.02 25.95 -47.97
CA PRO A 302 -7.63 24.89 -48.79
C PRO A 302 -7.15 23.48 -48.35
N PRO A 303 -7.52 22.39 -49.05
CA PRO A 303 -8.62 21.49 -48.70
C PRO A 303 -8.16 20.14 -48.11
N ALA A 304 -9.11 19.38 -47.57
CA ALA A 304 -8.90 18.05 -47.01
C ALA A 304 -8.52 17.00 -48.09
N PRO A 305 -7.77 15.94 -47.71
CA PRO A 305 -7.88 14.66 -48.39
C PRO A 305 -8.19 13.47 -47.45
N HIS A 306 -9.19 12.72 -47.90
CA HIS A 306 -9.42 11.27 -47.88
C HIS A 306 -9.26 10.44 -46.59
N VAL A 307 -10.43 9.99 -46.11
CA VAL A 307 -10.61 8.86 -45.20
C VAL A 307 -10.35 7.55 -45.96
N VAL A 308 -9.46 6.72 -45.43
CA VAL A 308 -9.37 5.29 -45.77
C VAL A 308 -9.91 4.49 -44.59
N THR A 309 -11.06 3.85 -44.78
CA THR A 309 -11.66 2.91 -43.85
C THR A 309 -11.00 1.53 -43.97
N ALA A 310 -10.60 0.95 -42.85
CA ALA A 310 -10.23 -0.47 -42.75
C ALA A 310 -11.44 -1.30 -42.24
N PRO A 311 -11.56 -2.59 -42.63
CA PRO A 311 -12.80 -3.37 -42.51
C PRO A 311 -12.99 -4.02 -41.12
N PRO A 312 -14.23 -4.44 -40.76
CA PRO A 312 -14.55 -4.95 -39.43
C PRO A 312 -14.08 -6.39 -39.25
N VAL A 313 -13.37 -6.66 -38.15
CA VAL A 313 -13.05 -8.03 -37.72
C VAL A 313 -14.22 -8.57 -36.91
N THR A 314 -14.92 -9.53 -37.50
CA THR A 314 -15.94 -10.36 -36.84
C THR A 314 -15.22 -11.34 -35.91
N THR A 315 -15.50 -11.31 -34.61
CA THR A 315 -15.06 -12.38 -33.69
C THR A 315 -16.29 -12.95 -32.99
N THR A 316 -16.53 -14.23 -33.23
CA THR A 316 -17.57 -15.07 -32.63
C THR A 316 -17.28 -15.32 -31.14
N ALA A 317 -18.30 -15.19 -30.30
CA ALA A 317 -18.24 -15.48 -28.87
C ALA A 317 -18.27 -17.01 -28.61
N PRO A 318 -17.43 -17.56 -27.72
CA PRO A 318 -17.57 -18.95 -27.28
C PRO A 318 -18.62 -19.09 -26.16
N SER A 319 -19.38 -20.18 -26.25
CA SER A 319 -20.47 -20.58 -25.36
C SER A 319 -20.04 -20.86 -23.92
N ALA A 320 -20.97 -20.62 -23.00
CA ALA A 320 -20.84 -20.83 -21.56
C ALA A 320 -20.46 -22.28 -21.19
N SER A 321 -19.38 -22.44 -20.43
CA SER A 321 -19.02 -23.69 -19.76
C SER A 321 -19.42 -23.61 -18.28
N SER A 322 -20.25 -24.55 -17.84
CA SER A 322 -20.68 -24.76 -16.46
C SER A 322 -19.54 -25.29 -15.60
N ALA A 323 -18.83 -24.41 -14.90
CA ALA A 323 -17.86 -24.82 -13.89
C ALA A 323 -18.56 -25.26 -12.58
N PRO A 324 -18.06 -26.31 -11.89
CA PRO A 324 -18.67 -26.82 -10.66
C PRO A 324 -18.58 -25.83 -9.51
N THR A 325 -19.67 -25.73 -8.73
CA THR A 325 -19.76 -24.91 -7.52
C THR A 325 -18.73 -25.38 -6.48
N PRO A 326 -17.79 -24.53 -6.03
CA PRO A 326 -16.86 -24.92 -4.97
C PRO A 326 -17.63 -25.22 -3.69
N THR A 327 -17.51 -26.45 -3.19
CA THR A 327 -18.06 -26.87 -1.90
C THR A 327 -17.35 -26.11 -0.78
N ILE A 328 -18.11 -25.54 0.15
CA ILE A 328 -17.58 -24.91 1.38
C ILE A 328 -17.07 -26.03 2.30
N ALA A 329 -15.89 -26.60 1.99
CA ALA A 329 -15.21 -27.49 2.92
C ALA A 329 -14.45 -26.61 3.94
N PRO A 330 -14.79 -26.63 5.23
CA PRO A 330 -14.07 -25.84 6.22
C PRO A 330 -12.60 -26.32 6.28
N PRO A 331 -11.62 -25.41 6.41
CA PRO A 331 -10.27 -25.82 6.76
C PRO A 331 -10.32 -26.67 8.06
N LYS A 332 -9.48 -27.73 8.13
CA LYS A 332 -9.36 -28.59 9.33
C LYS A 332 -9.39 -27.74 10.59
N ALA A 333 -10.32 -28.06 11.48
CA ALA A 333 -10.71 -27.27 12.65
C ALA A 333 -9.49 -26.67 13.37
N VAL A 334 -9.36 -25.35 13.27
CA VAL A 334 -8.53 -24.55 14.18
C VAL A 334 -9.06 -24.83 15.59
N PRO A 335 -8.20 -25.00 16.62
CA PRO A 335 -8.64 -25.15 18.00
C PRO A 335 -9.32 -23.85 18.45
N ILE A 336 -10.63 -23.77 18.23
CA ILE A 336 -11.45 -22.62 18.60
C ILE A 336 -12.48 -23.13 19.61
N GLY A 337 -12.60 -22.42 20.73
CA GLY A 337 -13.58 -22.74 21.75
C GLY A 337 -14.99 -22.51 21.22
N ALA A 338 -15.87 -23.48 21.43
CA ALA A 338 -17.31 -23.36 21.16
C ALA A 338 -18.02 -22.37 22.12
N GLY A 339 -17.28 -21.58 22.92
CA GLY A 339 -17.81 -20.70 23.95
C GLY A 339 -17.82 -19.22 23.53
N ALA A 340 -18.85 -18.50 24.00
CA ALA A 340 -19.11 -17.06 23.89
C ALA A 340 -19.53 -16.50 22.51
N GLY A 341 -20.46 -15.54 22.55
CA GLY A 341 -20.99 -14.80 21.39
C GLY A 341 -19.99 -13.79 20.81
N PHE A 342 -20.47 -12.72 20.19
CA PHE A 342 -19.60 -11.68 19.63
C PHE A 342 -18.77 -10.99 20.71
N GLY A 343 -17.48 -10.75 20.43
CA GLY A 343 -16.59 -9.93 21.27
C GLY A 343 -16.58 -10.31 22.76
N GLY A 344 -15.76 -11.28 23.14
CA GLY A 344 -15.68 -11.76 24.52
C GLY A 344 -14.83 -13.01 24.67
N PRO A 345 -14.59 -13.48 25.91
CA PRO A 345 -13.72 -14.63 26.17
C PRO A 345 -14.25 -15.87 25.44
N THR A 346 -13.45 -16.40 24.54
CA THR A 346 -13.85 -17.37 23.49
C THR A 346 -13.92 -18.81 23.99
N TRP A 347 -13.79 -18.98 25.30
CA TRP A 347 -13.72 -20.25 25.99
C TRP A 347 -14.73 -20.25 27.14
N PRO A 348 -15.44 -21.37 27.39
CA PRO A 348 -16.32 -21.49 28.54
C PRO A 348 -15.60 -21.10 29.83
N ALA A 349 -16.33 -20.50 30.78
CA ALA A 349 -15.79 -20.15 32.09
C ALA A 349 -15.08 -21.35 32.72
N GLY A 350 -13.87 -21.14 33.23
CA GLY A 350 -13.06 -22.18 33.87
C GLY A 350 -12.30 -23.13 32.91
N ARG A 351 -12.45 -23.01 31.59
CA ARG A 351 -11.66 -23.80 30.62
C ARG A 351 -10.64 -22.93 29.88
N LYS A 352 -9.36 -23.24 30.05
CA LYS A 352 -8.28 -22.60 29.30
C LYS A 352 -8.29 -23.05 27.83
N PRO A 353 -7.89 -22.17 26.88
CA PRO A 353 -7.55 -22.59 25.53
C PRO A 353 -6.53 -23.75 25.57
N PRO A 354 -6.66 -24.77 24.71
CA PRO A 354 -5.72 -25.89 24.69
C PRO A 354 -4.37 -25.45 24.13
N THR A 355 -3.28 -25.97 24.71
CA THR A 355 -1.95 -25.92 24.11
C THR A 355 -1.81 -27.03 23.08
N GLN A 356 -1.17 -26.79 21.95
CA GLN A 356 -0.89 -27.83 20.95
C GLN A 356 0.46 -28.50 21.22
N GLY A 357 0.61 -29.06 22.43
CA GLY A 357 1.86 -29.64 22.93
C GLY A 357 2.96 -28.61 23.22
N GLY A 358 2.59 -27.34 23.37
CA GLY A 358 3.44 -26.29 23.95
C GLY A 358 3.05 -25.99 25.41
N ARG A 359 3.48 -24.85 25.93
CA ARG A 359 3.26 -24.43 27.32
C ARG A 359 2.29 -23.26 27.43
N TYR A 360 1.76 -23.05 28.63
CA TYR A 360 1.10 -21.81 28.99
C TYR A 360 2.12 -20.73 29.37
N LEU A 361 1.91 -19.51 28.88
CA LEU A 361 2.58 -18.30 29.35
C LEU A 361 1.54 -17.35 29.93
N TYR A 362 1.69 -16.97 31.19
CA TYR A 362 0.75 -16.12 31.91
C TYR A 362 1.23 -14.67 31.89
N VAL A 363 0.32 -13.73 31.58
CA VAL A 363 0.59 -12.29 31.58
C VAL A 363 -0.46 -11.60 32.45
N SER A 364 -0.03 -10.70 33.33
CA SER A 364 -0.89 -9.87 34.19
C SER A 364 -0.27 -8.49 34.37
N ASP A 365 -1.07 -7.43 34.47
CA ASP A 365 -0.59 -6.08 34.77
C ASP A 365 0.11 -5.94 36.15
N LYS A 366 -0.17 -6.90 37.04
CA LYS A 366 0.48 -7.07 38.36
C LYS A 366 1.74 -7.94 38.31
N GLY A 367 2.09 -8.51 37.15
CA GLY A 367 3.25 -9.37 36.97
C GLY A 367 4.58 -8.61 36.92
N ASP A 368 5.66 -9.37 36.70
CA ASP A 368 7.04 -8.90 36.52
C ASP A 368 7.68 -9.59 35.31
N ASP A 369 8.39 -8.86 34.44
CA ASP A 369 9.02 -9.42 33.23
C ASP A 369 10.28 -10.27 33.52
N SER A 370 10.77 -10.26 34.77
CA SER A 370 11.79 -11.18 35.28
C SER A 370 11.24 -12.55 35.67
N ASN A 371 9.91 -12.68 35.83
CA ASN A 371 9.27 -13.95 36.16
C ASN A 371 9.35 -14.98 35.02
N SER A 372 9.12 -16.24 35.36
CA SER A 372 9.15 -17.35 34.39
C SER A 372 7.96 -17.35 33.42
N GLY A 373 6.83 -16.75 33.81
CA GLY A 373 5.57 -16.80 33.08
C GLY A 373 4.86 -18.15 33.13
N ARG A 374 5.33 -19.14 33.91
CA ARG A 374 4.81 -20.53 33.87
C ARG A 374 3.58 -20.77 34.73
N SER A 375 3.23 -19.83 35.61
CA SER A 375 2.04 -19.88 36.45
C SER A 375 1.43 -18.49 36.58
N ARG A 376 0.19 -18.42 37.07
CA ARG A 376 -0.48 -17.12 37.35
C ARG A 376 0.23 -16.32 38.45
N ALA A 377 0.86 -16.99 39.42
CA ALA A 377 1.63 -16.35 40.50
C ALA A 377 2.98 -15.79 40.00
N GLU A 378 3.56 -16.41 38.96
CA GLU A 378 4.78 -15.97 38.29
C GLU A 378 4.47 -15.34 36.93
N ALA A 379 3.38 -14.58 36.82
CA ALA A 379 2.97 -13.98 35.56
C ALA A 379 3.99 -12.93 35.09
N LEU A 380 4.18 -12.87 33.77
CA LEU A 380 4.91 -11.79 33.10
C LEU A 380 4.11 -10.50 33.20
N ARG A 381 4.79 -9.35 33.22
CA ARG A 381 4.11 -8.05 33.25
C ARG A 381 3.59 -7.65 31.88
N THR A 382 4.37 -7.88 30.83
CA THR A 382 4.10 -7.31 29.51
C THR A 382 3.83 -8.36 28.43
N LEU A 383 2.93 -8.01 27.51
CA LEU A 383 2.67 -8.79 26.30
C LEU A 383 3.92 -8.94 25.42
N ARG A 384 4.78 -7.90 25.40
CA ARG A 384 6.07 -7.94 24.70
C ARG A 384 6.96 -9.06 25.25
N ARG A 385 7.10 -9.14 26.57
CA ARG A 385 7.93 -10.18 27.18
C ARG A 385 7.40 -11.58 26.87
N ALA A 386 6.08 -11.76 26.88
CA ALA A 386 5.48 -13.01 26.42
C ALA A 386 5.84 -13.31 24.96
N ALA A 387 5.80 -12.32 24.07
CA ALA A 387 6.10 -12.50 22.63
C ALA A 387 7.53 -13.01 22.40
N GLU A 388 8.50 -12.46 23.15
CA GLU A 388 9.90 -12.90 23.11
C GLU A 388 10.08 -14.36 23.53
N LEU A 389 9.21 -14.88 24.40
CA LEU A 389 9.30 -16.22 24.99
C LEU A 389 8.48 -17.29 24.25
N THR A 390 7.55 -16.90 23.39
CA THR A 390 6.66 -17.85 22.70
C THR A 390 7.42 -18.88 21.86
N ALA A 391 6.95 -20.12 21.85
CA ALA A 391 7.39 -21.19 20.95
C ALA A 391 6.17 -21.85 20.27
N PRO A 392 6.35 -22.56 19.13
CA PRO A 392 5.24 -23.24 18.46
C PRO A 392 4.45 -24.16 19.41
N GLY A 393 3.13 -23.96 19.49
CA GLY A 393 2.21 -24.72 20.34
C GLY A 393 1.88 -24.04 21.67
N ASP A 394 2.58 -22.95 22.01
CA ASP A 394 2.37 -22.20 23.24
C ASP A 394 1.04 -21.44 23.23
N THR A 395 0.47 -21.27 24.42
CA THR A 395 -0.70 -20.42 24.66
C THR A 395 -0.36 -19.33 25.65
N VAL A 396 -0.38 -18.07 25.21
CA VAL A 396 -0.29 -16.89 26.06
C VAL A 396 -1.69 -16.57 26.61
N LEU A 397 -1.81 -16.59 27.93
CA LEU A 397 -3.02 -16.26 28.67
C LEU A 397 -2.86 -14.88 29.30
N VAL A 398 -3.68 -13.93 28.84
CA VAL A 398 -3.66 -12.54 29.27
C VAL A 398 -4.75 -12.31 30.30
N ASP A 399 -4.35 -12.05 31.54
CA ASP A 399 -5.25 -11.79 32.67
C ASP A 399 -5.77 -10.34 32.66
N ASP A 400 -6.69 -10.05 33.58
CA ASP A 400 -7.21 -8.70 33.77
C ASP A 400 -6.07 -7.68 33.91
N GLY A 401 -6.29 -6.51 33.31
CA GLY A 401 -5.32 -5.42 33.34
C GLY A 401 -5.34 -4.56 32.09
N GLU A 402 -4.62 -3.44 32.17
CA GLU A 402 -4.38 -2.55 31.04
C GLU A 402 -2.96 -2.68 30.52
N TYR A 403 -2.83 -2.95 29.23
CA TYR A 403 -1.55 -3.18 28.56
C TYR A 403 -1.32 -2.09 27.51
N GLY A 404 -0.30 -1.26 27.70
CA GLY A 404 0.07 -0.21 26.74
C GLY A 404 1.52 0.21 26.88
N ASP A 405 2.10 0.77 25.82
CA ASP A 405 3.43 1.41 25.86
C ASP A 405 3.45 2.61 24.90
N PRO A 406 3.34 3.85 25.40
CA PRO A 406 3.26 5.05 24.55
C PRO A 406 4.53 5.31 23.75
N ARG A 407 5.65 4.63 24.05
CA ARG A 407 6.94 4.83 23.40
C ARG A 407 7.18 3.88 22.23
N ARG A 408 6.30 2.90 22.00
CA ARG A 408 6.47 1.86 20.99
C ARG A 408 5.41 1.92 19.92
N SER A 409 5.80 1.65 18.68
CA SER A 409 4.90 1.62 17.52
C SER A 409 3.74 0.62 17.69
N SER A 410 3.91 -0.42 18.48
CA SER A 410 2.88 -1.38 18.85
C SER A 410 2.97 -1.74 20.34
N VAL A 411 1.85 -2.15 20.96
CA VAL A 411 1.88 -2.71 22.33
C VAL A 411 2.55 -4.07 22.33
N VAL A 412 2.25 -4.89 21.31
CA VAL A 412 2.92 -6.17 21.07
C VAL A 412 3.09 -6.41 19.57
N THR A 413 4.29 -6.86 19.19
CA THR A 413 4.57 -7.39 17.86
C THR A 413 4.80 -8.90 17.96
N ILE A 414 4.04 -9.66 17.19
CA ILE A 414 4.09 -11.12 17.13
C ILE A 414 4.85 -11.52 15.86
N GLU A 415 6.12 -11.90 16.05
CA GLU A 415 7.04 -12.24 14.96
C GLU A 415 7.41 -13.73 14.92
N ARG A 416 7.17 -14.47 16.00
CA ARG A 416 7.46 -15.90 16.07
C ARG A 416 6.26 -16.68 15.56
N SER A 417 6.47 -17.46 14.51
CA SER A 417 5.43 -18.30 13.92
C SER A 417 5.23 -19.59 14.70
N GLY A 418 3.99 -20.08 14.70
CA GLY A 418 3.72 -21.48 14.99
C GLY A 418 4.06 -22.38 13.81
N THR A 419 3.49 -23.58 13.80
CA THR A 419 3.56 -24.52 12.68
C THR A 419 2.15 -25.05 12.36
N PRO A 420 1.92 -25.71 11.21
CA PRO A 420 0.62 -26.29 10.89
C PRO A 420 0.01 -27.18 11.98
N LYS A 421 0.85 -27.80 12.83
CA LYS A 421 0.45 -28.70 13.92
C LYS A 421 0.55 -28.08 15.32
N LYS A 422 1.20 -26.92 15.44
CA LYS A 422 1.53 -26.27 16.72
C LYS A 422 1.41 -24.75 16.58
N TRP A 423 0.18 -24.26 16.57
CA TRP A 423 -0.17 -22.85 16.52
C TRP A 423 0.23 -22.15 17.82
N ILE A 424 0.58 -20.87 17.74
CA ILE A 424 0.72 -20.02 18.92
C ILE A 424 -0.60 -19.31 19.15
N THR A 425 -1.14 -19.42 20.35
CA THR A 425 -2.43 -18.81 20.72
C THR A 425 -2.21 -17.69 21.72
N TRP A 426 -2.77 -16.52 21.43
CA TRP A 426 -2.87 -15.38 22.33
C TRP A 426 -4.33 -15.24 22.72
N ALA A 427 -4.64 -15.44 24.00
CA ALA A 427 -6.01 -15.45 24.46
C ALA A 427 -6.18 -14.71 25.79
N ALA A 428 -7.35 -14.11 26.00
CA ALA A 428 -7.76 -13.73 27.35
C ALA A 428 -7.78 -14.96 28.25
N TYR A 429 -7.31 -14.80 29.48
CA TYR A 429 -7.49 -15.80 30.53
C TYR A 429 -9.00 -16.04 30.74
N PRO A 430 -9.48 -17.28 30.97
CA PRO A 430 -10.91 -17.55 31.11
C PRO A 430 -11.58 -16.66 32.17
N GLY A 431 -12.58 -15.88 31.74
CA GLY A 431 -13.30 -14.93 32.59
C GLY A 431 -12.67 -13.54 32.71
N ALA A 432 -11.41 -13.37 32.31
CA ALA A 432 -10.72 -12.08 32.30
C ALA A 432 -11.13 -11.21 31.11
N ARG A 433 -10.94 -9.90 31.25
CA ARG A 433 -11.23 -8.86 30.26
C ARG A 433 -10.02 -7.93 30.07
N PRO A 434 -8.88 -8.44 29.56
CA PRO A 434 -7.69 -7.63 29.33
C PRO A 434 -7.95 -6.54 28.27
N VAL A 435 -7.40 -5.35 28.51
CA VAL A 435 -7.49 -4.20 27.61
C VAL A 435 -6.11 -3.81 27.08
N VAL A 436 -5.91 -3.94 25.78
CA VAL A 436 -4.72 -3.46 25.06
C VAL A 436 -4.98 -2.04 24.56
N ARG A 437 -4.20 -1.06 25.01
CA ARG A 437 -4.35 0.35 24.65
C ARG A 437 -3.33 0.75 23.57
N ALA A 438 -3.78 0.80 22.33
CA ALA A 438 -2.97 1.25 21.21
C ALA A 438 -2.71 2.76 21.33
N SER A 439 -1.44 3.14 21.43
CA SER A 439 -1.01 4.53 21.64
C SER A 439 -0.26 5.15 20.47
N GLN A 440 0.23 4.32 19.55
CA GLN A 440 1.00 4.63 18.35
C GLN A 440 0.36 3.85 17.17
N TRP A 441 1.14 3.30 16.23
CA TRP A 441 0.61 2.65 15.02
C TRP A 441 -0.33 1.47 15.26
N GLN A 442 -0.02 0.53 16.16
CA GLN A 442 -0.82 -0.69 16.33
C GLN A 442 -1.09 -1.04 17.80
N GLY A 443 -2.20 -1.70 18.09
CA GLY A 443 -2.36 -2.42 19.36
C GLY A 443 -1.56 -3.71 19.33
N ILE A 444 -2.02 -4.64 18.50
CA ILE A 444 -1.39 -5.95 18.26
C ILE A 444 -0.96 -6.01 16.80
N TRP A 445 0.33 -6.27 16.56
CA TRP A 445 0.88 -6.37 15.21
C TRP A 445 1.42 -7.77 14.91
N VAL A 446 0.79 -8.49 13.99
CA VAL A 446 1.13 -9.86 13.62
C VAL A 446 1.94 -9.87 12.31
N HIS A 447 3.17 -10.37 12.39
CA HIS A 447 4.08 -10.61 11.27
C HIS A 447 4.40 -12.11 11.08
N ALA A 448 3.64 -12.96 11.75
CA ALA A 448 3.92 -14.38 11.91
C ALA A 448 2.77 -15.24 11.39
N SER A 449 3.07 -16.52 11.14
CA SER A 449 2.13 -17.52 10.62
C SER A 449 1.70 -18.51 11.70
N TYR A 450 0.53 -19.14 11.52
CA TYR A 450 -0.07 -20.08 12.48
C TYR A 450 -0.30 -19.44 13.86
N ILE A 451 -0.97 -18.30 13.84
CA ILE A 451 -1.26 -17.46 15.01
C ILE A 451 -2.76 -17.41 15.24
N THR A 452 -3.16 -17.53 16.50
CA THR A 452 -4.53 -17.21 16.94
C THR A 452 -4.48 -16.05 17.92
N VAL A 453 -5.29 -15.01 17.70
CA VAL A 453 -5.53 -13.91 18.65
C VAL A 453 -7.00 -13.90 19.01
N SER A 454 -7.31 -14.09 20.29
CA SER A 454 -8.66 -14.45 20.70
C SER A 454 -9.15 -13.82 22.00
N GLY A 455 -10.37 -13.27 21.98
CA GLY A 455 -11.05 -12.80 23.18
C GLY A 455 -10.43 -11.56 23.85
N LEU A 456 -9.56 -10.83 23.15
CA LEU A 456 -8.90 -9.64 23.69
C LEU A 456 -9.73 -8.37 23.39
N THR A 457 -9.70 -7.42 24.30
CA THR A 457 -10.16 -6.05 24.01
C THR A 457 -8.96 -5.22 23.58
N VAL A 458 -9.05 -4.55 22.44
CA VAL A 458 -8.03 -3.62 21.95
C VAL A 458 -8.69 -2.29 21.63
N THR A 459 -8.20 -1.21 22.23
CA THR A 459 -8.78 0.13 22.07
C THR A 459 -7.73 1.14 21.63
N GLY A 460 -8.12 2.06 20.76
CA GLY A 460 -7.27 3.17 20.33
C GLY A 460 -7.54 4.48 21.05
N LYS A 461 -7.11 5.58 20.43
CA LYS A 461 -7.13 6.94 20.99
C LYS A 461 -8.17 7.87 20.38
N ARG A 462 -9.19 7.37 19.66
CA ARG A 462 -10.19 8.23 18.98
C ARG A 462 -10.71 9.36 19.86
N THR A 463 -11.11 9.06 21.11
CA THR A 463 -11.65 10.04 22.07
C THR A 463 -10.59 10.87 22.79
N ALA A 464 -9.32 10.50 22.67
CA ALA A 464 -8.19 11.15 23.35
C ALA A 464 -7.34 12.01 22.41
N LEU A 465 -7.67 12.09 21.11
CA LEU A 465 -7.00 13.00 20.19
C LEU A 465 -7.33 14.45 20.53
N THR A 466 -6.30 15.29 20.52
CA THR A 466 -6.46 16.74 20.65
C THR A 466 -7.03 17.35 19.36
N GLN A 467 -7.64 18.52 19.49
CA GLN A 467 -8.15 19.26 18.33
C GLN A 467 -7.03 19.60 17.33
N ALA A 468 -5.81 19.84 17.80
CA ALA A 468 -4.65 20.12 16.95
C ALA A 468 -4.28 18.89 16.10
N GLN A 469 -4.26 17.69 16.70
CA GLN A 469 -4.00 16.43 15.98
C GLN A 469 -5.08 16.17 14.93
N ILE A 470 -6.36 16.34 15.29
CA ILE A 470 -7.48 16.17 14.34
C ILE A 470 -7.38 17.18 13.19
N ALA A 471 -7.06 18.44 13.48
CA ALA A 471 -6.88 19.47 12.45
C ALA A 471 -5.69 19.18 11.53
N ALA A 472 -4.59 18.64 12.06
CA ALA A 472 -3.45 18.21 11.26
C ALA A 472 -3.83 17.04 10.34
N ALA A 473 -4.49 16.02 10.88
CA ALA A 473 -4.99 14.90 10.09
C ALA A 473 -5.94 15.35 8.97
N ARG A 474 -6.84 16.30 9.22
CA ARG A 474 -7.71 16.88 8.18
C ARG A 474 -6.95 17.51 7.01
N ARG A 475 -5.74 18.01 7.25
CA ARG A 475 -4.84 18.53 6.20
C ARG A 475 -4.02 17.44 5.52
N GLY A 476 -4.20 16.18 5.91
CA GLY A 476 -3.46 15.04 5.40
C GLY A 476 -2.15 14.75 6.12
N ASP A 477 -1.92 15.35 7.30
CA ASP A 477 -0.74 15.08 8.10
C ASP A 477 -0.83 13.70 8.77
N VAL A 478 0.14 12.86 8.49
CA VAL A 478 0.28 11.49 8.99
C VAL A 478 1.52 11.31 9.87
N SER A 479 2.20 12.41 10.22
CA SER A 479 3.41 12.38 11.03
C SER A 479 3.16 11.90 12.46
N ASP A 480 1.96 12.14 12.98
CA ASP A 480 1.51 11.60 14.26
C ASP A 480 0.88 10.21 14.07
N PRO A 481 1.54 9.13 14.50
CA PRO A 481 1.00 7.78 14.37
C PRO A 481 -0.27 7.54 15.19
N ALA A 482 -0.56 8.37 16.21
CA ALA A 482 -1.80 8.24 16.99
C ALA A 482 -3.05 8.56 16.16
N VAL A 483 -2.93 9.33 15.07
CA VAL A 483 -4.06 9.57 14.14
C VAL A 483 -4.27 8.43 13.15
N SER A 484 -3.38 7.43 13.13
CA SER A 484 -3.41 6.32 12.17
C SER A 484 -3.25 4.96 12.83
N ASN A 485 -3.79 4.80 14.05
CA ASN A 485 -3.64 3.58 14.81
C ASN A 485 -4.65 2.50 14.37
N SER A 486 -4.21 1.26 14.16
CA SER A 486 -5.15 0.12 14.06
C SER A 486 -5.16 -0.71 15.34
N CYS A 487 -6.29 -1.38 15.63
CA CYS A 487 -6.37 -2.22 16.82
C CYS A 487 -5.53 -3.49 16.62
N ILE A 488 -5.84 -4.26 15.58
CA ILE A 488 -5.05 -5.43 15.16
C ILE A 488 -4.62 -5.27 13.71
N ALA A 489 -3.33 -5.43 13.45
CA ALA A 489 -2.78 -5.46 12.10
C ALA A 489 -2.08 -6.80 11.82
N VAL A 490 -2.37 -7.44 10.69
CA VAL A 490 -1.68 -8.62 10.16
C VAL A 490 -0.99 -8.18 8.88
N THR A 491 0.33 -7.99 8.93
CA THR A 491 1.08 -7.47 7.78
C THR A 491 2.40 -8.16 7.56
N GLU A 492 2.95 -8.05 6.36
CA GLU A 492 4.31 -8.50 6.08
C GLU A 492 5.35 -7.76 6.96
N LEU A 493 6.40 -8.49 7.33
CA LEU A 493 7.63 -7.93 7.87
C LEU A 493 8.59 -7.65 6.70
N ARG A 494 8.46 -6.46 6.12
CA ARG A 494 9.21 -6.05 4.92
C ARG A 494 10.72 -6.13 5.06
N ASN A 495 11.23 -5.84 6.26
CA ASN A 495 12.67 -5.76 6.52
C ASN A 495 13.32 -7.11 6.84
N ALA A 496 12.56 -8.21 6.86
CA ALA A 496 13.13 -9.55 6.95
C ALA A 496 13.77 -9.95 5.62
N ASP A 497 14.76 -10.85 5.65
CA ASP A 497 15.42 -11.40 4.46
C ASP A 497 15.25 -12.93 4.42
N PRO A 498 14.37 -13.47 3.54
CA PRO A 498 13.43 -12.75 2.68
C PRO A 498 12.29 -12.08 3.47
N PRO A 499 11.54 -11.12 2.87
CA PRO A 499 10.37 -10.52 3.51
C PRO A 499 9.40 -11.59 3.98
N ARG A 500 9.04 -11.56 5.26
CA ARG A 500 8.18 -12.58 5.86
C ARG A 500 6.73 -12.13 5.78
N ARG A 501 5.93 -12.86 5.01
CA ARG A 501 4.50 -12.58 4.85
C ARG A 501 3.67 -13.54 5.69
N PRO A 502 2.80 -13.06 6.58
CA PRO A 502 2.00 -13.93 7.43
C PRO A 502 1.02 -14.75 6.61
N HIS A 503 0.82 -16.00 7.03
CA HIS A 503 -0.27 -16.83 6.55
C HIS A 503 -0.84 -17.70 7.67
N HIS A 504 -2.09 -18.13 7.54
CA HIS A 504 -2.79 -18.95 8.55
C HIS A 504 -2.88 -18.20 9.88
N VAL A 505 -3.68 -17.13 9.90
CA VAL A 505 -3.91 -16.30 11.10
C VAL A 505 -5.39 -16.28 11.42
N VAL A 506 -5.73 -16.42 12.70
CA VAL A 506 -7.12 -16.42 13.19
C VAL A 506 -7.29 -15.31 14.21
N LEU A 507 -8.21 -14.39 13.92
CA LEU A 507 -8.64 -13.30 14.79
C LEU A 507 -10.07 -13.61 15.22
N TRP A 508 -10.24 -14.10 16.45
CA TRP A 508 -11.52 -14.65 16.90
C TRP A 508 -12.06 -13.98 18.16
N GLY A 509 -13.29 -13.46 18.11
CA GLY A 509 -13.99 -13.02 19.32
C GLY A 509 -13.38 -11.80 20.01
N ASN A 510 -12.62 -10.97 19.29
CA ASN A 510 -11.98 -9.78 19.88
C ASN A 510 -12.95 -8.59 19.87
N THR A 511 -12.74 -7.66 20.79
CA THR A 511 -13.47 -6.38 20.87
C THR A 511 -12.52 -5.25 20.52
N LEU A 512 -12.74 -4.60 19.39
CA LEU A 512 -11.79 -3.71 18.72
C LEU A 512 -12.42 -2.33 18.51
N THR A 513 -12.05 -1.37 19.33
CA THR A 513 -12.78 -0.10 19.40
C THR A 513 -11.91 1.14 19.36
N ASP A 514 -12.48 2.24 18.89
CA ASP A 514 -11.91 3.58 19.05
C ASP A 514 -10.48 3.73 18.47
N CYS A 515 -10.10 2.88 17.51
CA CYS A 515 -8.85 2.98 16.75
C CYS A 515 -9.00 3.97 15.59
N THR A 516 -8.03 4.85 15.40
CA THR A 516 -8.15 6.00 14.49
C THR A 516 -8.03 5.63 13.02
N LEU A 517 -7.49 4.45 12.70
CA LEU A 517 -7.41 3.86 11.36
C LEU A 517 -8.32 2.61 11.22
N ASN A 518 -7.86 1.39 11.56
CA ASN A 518 -8.66 0.19 11.37
C ASN A 518 -8.98 -0.53 12.68
N GLY A 519 -10.13 -1.20 12.76
CA GLY A 519 -10.32 -2.24 13.78
C GLY A 519 -9.40 -3.43 13.50
N ILE A 520 -9.59 -4.06 12.35
CA ILE A 520 -8.73 -5.11 11.81
C ILE A 520 -8.15 -4.64 10.47
N SER A 521 -6.83 -4.70 10.33
CA SER A 521 -6.14 -4.51 9.05
C SER A 521 -5.39 -5.79 8.67
N VAL A 522 -5.67 -6.34 7.49
CA VAL A 522 -4.98 -7.49 6.93
C VAL A 522 -4.36 -7.04 5.61
N GLN A 523 -3.04 -7.10 5.51
CA GLN A 523 -2.31 -6.65 4.33
C GLN A 523 -1.14 -7.57 4.02
N PHE A 524 -0.92 -7.94 2.75
CA PHE A 524 0.18 -8.86 2.40
C PHE A 524 0.12 -10.16 3.24
N ALA A 525 -1.10 -10.68 3.48
CA ALA A 525 -1.35 -11.91 4.24
C ALA A 525 -2.20 -12.92 3.44
N ASP A 526 -2.18 -14.19 3.85
CA ASP A 526 -2.97 -15.27 3.24
C ASP A 526 -3.58 -16.19 4.32
N TYR A 527 -4.62 -16.96 4.02
CA TYR A 527 -5.28 -17.84 5.01
C TYR A 527 -5.67 -17.13 6.31
N VAL A 528 -6.30 -15.95 6.22
CA VAL A 528 -6.71 -15.17 7.41
C VAL A 528 -8.21 -15.32 7.65
N THR A 529 -8.56 -15.69 8.89
CA THR A 529 -9.95 -15.73 9.36
C THR A 529 -10.17 -14.64 10.42
N ALA A 530 -11.00 -13.65 10.12
CA ALA A 530 -11.54 -12.70 11.08
C ALA A 530 -12.98 -13.12 11.42
N ALA A 531 -13.20 -13.68 12.60
CA ALA A 531 -14.50 -14.22 12.96
C ALA A 531 -15.00 -13.81 14.35
N TYR A 532 -16.30 -13.51 14.44
CA TYR A 532 -16.99 -13.20 15.70
C TYR A 532 -16.41 -12.00 16.49
N ASN A 533 -15.69 -11.11 15.81
CA ASN A 533 -15.15 -9.90 16.42
C ASN A 533 -16.22 -8.80 16.48
N ILE A 534 -16.08 -7.91 17.45
CA ILE A 534 -16.77 -6.62 17.46
C ILE A 534 -15.77 -5.56 16.98
N THR A 535 -16.08 -4.84 15.91
CA THR A 535 -15.31 -3.69 15.43
C THR A 535 -16.17 -2.43 15.49
N ALA A 536 -15.97 -1.59 16.49
CA ALA A 536 -16.83 -0.43 16.72
C ALA A 536 -16.09 0.91 16.84
N ARG A 537 -16.64 1.95 16.21
CA ARG A 537 -16.11 3.34 16.31
C ARG A 537 -14.65 3.48 15.87
N ASN A 538 -14.25 2.78 14.81
CA ASN A 538 -12.89 2.89 14.24
C ASN A 538 -12.87 3.79 12.98
N GLY A 539 -11.68 4.29 12.62
CA GLY A 539 -11.40 4.97 11.34
C GLY A 539 -11.55 6.49 11.29
N TRP A 540 -11.92 7.13 12.40
CA TRP A 540 -12.49 8.49 12.39
C TRP A 540 -11.56 9.58 11.90
N TYR A 541 -10.24 9.41 12.06
CA TYR A 541 -9.30 10.54 11.93
C TYR A 541 -8.04 10.20 11.16
N SER A 542 -7.96 9.07 10.46
CA SER A 542 -6.76 8.73 9.69
C SER A 542 -6.83 9.22 8.24
N PRO A 543 -5.83 10.00 7.78
CA PRO A 543 -5.71 10.36 6.37
C PRO A 543 -5.44 9.16 5.45
N TYR A 544 -5.16 7.97 5.98
CA TYR A 544 -5.01 6.76 5.17
C TYR A 544 -6.34 6.11 4.78
N GLY A 545 -7.47 6.54 5.35
CA GLY A 545 -8.76 5.90 5.13
C GLY A 545 -8.91 4.62 5.97
N GLY A 546 -9.83 4.65 6.94
CA GLY A 546 -10.00 3.58 7.92
C GLY A 546 -11.36 2.91 7.87
N SER A 547 -11.43 1.63 8.24
CA SER A 547 -12.66 0.83 8.28
C SER A 547 -12.70 -0.10 9.50
N GLY A 548 -13.85 -0.71 9.78
CA GLY A 548 -13.97 -1.72 10.84
C GLY A 548 -13.04 -2.91 10.59
N ILE A 549 -13.21 -3.56 9.44
CA ILE A 549 -12.38 -4.69 8.97
C ILE A 549 -11.91 -4.40 7.54
N ALA A 550 -10.60 -4.43 7.30
CA ALA A 550 -10.00 -4.14 6.00
C ALA A 550 -9.05 -5.26 5.57
N PHE A 551 -9.34 -5.92 4.44
CA PHE A 551 -8.46 -6.91 3.80
C PHE A 551 -7.96 -6.33 2.48
N LEU A 552 -6.65 -6.12 2.39
CA LEU A 552 -6.00 -5.28 1.37
C LEU A 552 -4.78 -5.98 0.79
N ASN A 553 -4.52 -5.91 -0.53
CA ASN A 553 -3.27 -6.36 -1.15
C ASN A 553 -2.79 -7.76 -0.68
N LEU A 554 -3.62 -8.78 -0.91
CA LEU A 554 -3.38 -10.13 -0.39
C LEU A 554 -2.33 -10.88 -1.22
N TRP A 555 -1.57 -11.78 -0.62
CA TRP A 555 -0.55 -12.57 -1.33
C TRP A 555 -0.94 -14.04 -1.40
N ASN A 556 -0.50 -14.74 -2.44
CA ASN A 556 -0.71 -16.19 -2.56
C ASN A 556 0.44 -16.93 -1.87
N SER A 557 0.17 -17.52 -0.71
CA SER A 557 1.12 -18.39 0.01
C SER A 557 1.24 -19.79 -0.59
N ASP A 558 0.25 -20.18 -1.40
CA ASP A 558 0.21 -21.41 -2.18
C ASP A 558 -0.69 -21.26 -3.41
N THR A 559 -0.80 -22.32 -4.21
CA THR A 559 -1.55 -22.35 -5.48
C THR A 559 -3.04 -22.67 -5.31
N ARG A 560 -3.53 -22.85 -4.07
CA ARG A 560 -4.95 -23.16 -3.85
C ARG A 560 -5.79 -21.91 -4.10
N THR A 561 -6.94 -22.09 -4.74
CA THR A 561 -7.85 -21.00 -5.16
C THR A 561 -9.19 -20.99 -4.43
N GLY A 562 -9.43 -21.97 -3.55
CA GLY A 562 -10.64 -22.05 -2.72
C GLY A 562 -10.71 -20.95 -1.66
N TYR A 563 -11.61 -21.11 -0.69
CA TYR A 563 -11.72 -20.15 0.41
C TYR A 563 -10.46 -20.12 1.26
N LYS A 564 -9.81 -18.97 1.27
CA LYS A 564 -8.56 -18.71 2.01
C LYS A 564 -8.74 -17.55 2.97
N MET A 565 -9.51 -16.55 2.58
CA MET A 565 -9.83 -15.40 3.43
C MET A 565 -11.26 -15.52 3.92
N ILE A 566 -11.48 -15.40 5.23
CA ILE A 566 -12.80 -15.60 5.84
C ILE A 566 -13.09 -14.42 6.78
N ILE A 567 -14.20 -13.72 6.53
CA ILE A 567 -14.75 -12.68 7.39
C ILE A 567 -16.14 -13.19 7.82
N ARG A 568 -16.24 -13.73 9.03
CA ARG A 568 -17.43 -14.49 9.47
C ARG A 568 -18.03 -13.96 10.76
N GLY A 569 -19.34 -13.72 10.79
CA GLY A 569 -20.05 -13.52 12.05
C GLY A 569 -19.56 -12.30 12.83
N ASN A 570 -18.96 -11.28 12.21
CA ASN A 570 -18.49 -10.10 12.92
C ASN A 570 -19.64 -9.09 13.09
N VAL A 571 -19.57 -8.29 14.15
CA VAL A 571 -20.42 -7.10 14.32
C VAL A 571 -19.55 -5.87 14.09
N SER A 572 -19.86 -5.11 13.03
CA SER A 572 -19.11 -3.92 12.65
C SER A 572 -20.00 -2.67 12.66
N SER A 573 -19.73 -1.72 13.57
CA SER A 573 -20.65 -0.60 13.78
C SER A 573 -20.03 0.75 14.14
N GLY A 574 -20.64 1.84 13.67
CA GLY A 574 -20.19 3.20 13.98
C GLY A 574 -18.76 3.51 13.49
N ASN A 575 -18.18 2.68 12.63
CA ASN A 575 -16.90 2.97 12.01
C ASN A 575 -17.12 4.07 10.97
N GLN A 576 -16.25 5.05 10.89
CA GLN A 576 -16.44 6.23 10.05
C GLN A 576 -15.09 6.86 9.78
N ASN A 577 -14.92 7.54 8.66
CA ASN A 577 -13.79 8.46 8.46
C ASN A 577 -14.32 9.89 8.31
N LEU A 578 -13.74 10.83 9.04
CA LEU A 578 -14.12 12.26 9.03
C LEU A 578 -13.02 13.14 8.43
N VAL A 579 -11.93 12.54 7.94
CA VAL A 579 -10.83 13.27 7.31
C VAL A 579 -10.63 12.83 5.86
N PRO A 580 -10.31 13.76 4.95
CA PRO A 580 -9.93 13.43 3.58
C PRO A 580 -8.85 12.34 3.47
N CYS A 581 -9.10 11.33 2.64
CA CYS A 581 -8.13 10.28 2.41
C CYS A 581 -7.04 10.72 1.42
N LEU A 582 -5.78 10.43 1.75
CA LEU A 582 -4.63 10.47 0.83
C LEU A 582 -4.83 9.52 -0.35
N CYS A 583 -5.51 8.39 -0.13
CA CYS A 583 -5.83 7.39 -1.14
C CYS A 583 -6.75 7.90 -2.27
N SER A 584 -7.46 9.02 -2.05
CA SER A 584 -8.29 9.67 -3.06
C SER A 584 -7.51 10.65 -3.95
N GLY A 585 -6.18 10.69 -3.81
CA GLY A 585 -5.30 11.57 -4.59
C GLY A 585 -5.57 13.05 -4.33
N ALA A 586 -5.43 13.87 -5.38
CA ALA A 586 -5.57 15.32 -5.29
C ALA A 586 -6.99 15.78 -4.90
N ALA A 587 -8.00 14.94 -5.15
CA ALA A 587 -9.39 15.26 -4.85
C ALA A 587 -9.69 15.30 -3.34
N ARG A 588 -8.83 14.69 -2.50
CA ARG A 588 -8.91 14.73 -1.03
C ARG A 588 -10.36 14.54 -0.52
N ARG A 589 -10.98 13.43 -0.91
CA ARG A 589 -12.35 13.06 -0.52
C ARG A 589 -12.34 12.09 0.65
N ILE A 590 -13.45 12.09 1.39
CA ILE A 590 -13.75 11.02 2.34
C ILE A 590 -14.24 9.83 1.55
N THR A 591 -13.49 8.73 1.58
CA THR A 591 -13.75 7.49 0.82
C THR A 591 -14.12 6.31 1.71
N ASP A 592 -13.69 6.36 2.96
CA ASP A 592 -13.67 5.24 3.91
C ASP A 592 -14.53 5.50 5.14
N GLY A 593 -14.50 4.54 6.06
CA GLY A 593 -15.44 4.41 7.18
C GLY A 593 -16.35 3.20 7.03
N ASN A 594 -15.90 2.16 6.32
CA ASN A 594 -16.74 1.02 5.99
C ASN A 594 -16.88 0.10 7.19
N GLY A 595 -17.94 -0.71 7.22
CA GLY A 595 -18.04 -1.83 8.15
C GLY A 595 -16.98 -2.88 7.81
N ILE A 596 -16.99 -3.35 6.57
CA ILE A 596 -16.04 -4.30 5.99
C ILE A 596 -15.59 -3.80 4.61
N ILE A 597 -14.29 -3.85 4.32
CA ILE A 597 -13.74 -3.59 3.00
C ILE A 597 -12.78 -4.70 2.56
N VAL A 598 -12.95 -5.17 1.33
CA VAL A 598 -12.02 -6.04 0.62
C VAL A 598 -11.54 -5.28 -0.61
N GLU A 599 -10.26 -4.94 -0.65
CA GLU A 599 -9.74 -4.03 -1.67
C GLU A 599 -8.39 -4.45 -2.27
N SER A 600 -8.22 -4.12 -3.55
CA SER A 600 -6.96 -4.23 -4.30
C SER A 600 -6.42 -5.66 -4.38
N LEU A 601 -7.31 -6.62 -4.64
CA LEU A 601 -6.96 -8.04 -4.86
C LEU A 601 -6.41 -8.32 -6.26
N ASN A 602 -6.58 -7.38 -7.19
CA ASN A 602 -5.81 -7.35 -8.43
C ASN A 602 -4.31 -7.15 -8.16
N ASN A 603 -3.96 -6.78 -6.92
CA ASN A 603 -2.60 -6.65 -6.44
C ASN A 603 -1.82 -5.60 -7.22
N ASP A 604 -2.46 -4.48 -7.50
CA ASP A 604 -1.84 -3.31 -8.13
C ASP A 604 -1.67 -2.19 -7.11
N ASP A 605 -0.63 -1.40 -7.25
CA ASP A 605 -0.38 -0.21 -6.46
C ASP A 605 -1.36 0.91 -6.84
N ILE A 606 -1.24 2.06 -6.16
CA ILE A 606 -2.12 3.22 -6.40
C ILE A 606 -2.03 3.80 -7.83
N ARG A 607 -1.02 3.41 -8.61
CA ARG A 607 -0.80 3.79 -10.01
C ARG A 607 -1.23 2.69 -10.99
N GLY A 608 -1.67 1.54 -10.49
CA GLY A 608 -2.05 0.39 -11.30
C GLY A 608 -0.89 -0.56 -11.67
N ALA A 609 0.27 -0.42 -11.03
CA ALA A 609 1.42 -1.32 -11.24
C ALA A 609 1.35 -2.52 -10.30
N PRO A 610 1.63 -3.76 -10.74
CA PRO A 610 1.48 -4.94 -9.90
C PRO A 610 2.42 -4.90 -8.66
N LEU A 611 1.85 -4.91 -7.45
CA LEU A 611 2.51 -5.15 -6.16
C LEU A 611 3.06 -6.58 -6.02
N PHE A 612 2.50 -7.50 -6.79
CA PHE A 612 2.93 -8.89 -6.87
C PHE A 612 2.92 -9.33 -8.33
N GLN A 613 3.78 -10.28 -8.68
CA GLN A 613 3.82 -10.83 -10.04
C GLN A 613 2.49 -11.47 -10.48
N GLN A 614 1.61 -11.83 -9.54
CA GLN A 614 0.28 -12.39 -9.83
C GLN A 614 -0.81 -11.79 -8.93
N PRO A 615 -2.02 -11.55 -9.49
CA PRO A 615 -3.22 -11.24 -8.72
C PRO A 615 -3.52 -12.28 -7.63
N TYR A 616 -4.28 -11.90 -6.61
CA TYR A 616 -4.72 -12.85 -5.60
C TYR A 616 -5.67 -13.88 -6.23
N THR A 617 -5.38 -15.18 -6.07
CA THR A 617 -6.13 -16.27 -6.70
C THR A 617 -7.02 -17.03 -5.72
N GLY A 618 -6.87 -16.77 -4.42
CA GLY A 618 -7.76 -17.31 -3.39
C GLY A 618 -9.13 -16.65 -3.39
N ARG A 619 -10.14 -17.37 -2.93
CA ARG A 619 -11.49 -16.83 -2.72
C ARG A 619 -11.64 -16.25 -1.31
N THR A 620 -12.29 -15.09 -1.23
CA THR A 620 -12.68 -14.45 0.04
C THR A 620 -14.16 -14.73 0.33
N LEU A 621 -14.46 -15.20 1.54
CA LEU A 621 -15.81 -15.43 2.05
C LEU A 621 -16.16 -14.38 3.11
N ILE A 622 -17.22 -13.62 2.86
CA ILE A 622 -17.80 -12.66 3.80
C ILE A 622 -19.18 -13.18 4.16
N GLU A 623 -19.36 -13.74 5.36
CA GLU A 623 -20.64 -14.35 5.72
C GLU A 623 -21.11 -14.12 7.15
N ASN A 624 -22.43 -14.15 7.34
CA ASN A 624 -23.07 -14.00 8.65
C ASN A 624 -22.67 -12.72 9.41
N ASN A 625 -22.11 -11.72 8.74
CA ASN A 625 -21.70 -10.49 9.40
C ASN A 625 -22.89 -9.55 9.54
N ILE A 626 -22.82 -8.73 10.59
CA ILE A 626 -23.75 -7.66 10.85
C ILE A 626 -22.95 -6.36 10.74
N ALA A 627 -23.29 -5.51 9.77
CA ALA A 627 -22.67 -4.19 9.67
C ALA A 627 -23.75 -3.11 9.73
N HIS A 628 -23.65 -2.22 10.72
CA HIS A 628 -24.69 -1.22 10.91
C HIS A 628 -24.17 0.15 11.34
N HIS A 629 -24.84 1.20 10.87
CA HIS A 629 -24.55 2.58 11.27
C HIS A 629 -23.09 2.98 11.04
N ASN A 630 -22.42 2.39 10.05
CA ASN A 630 -21.10 2.83 9.62
C ASN A 630 -21.21 4.07 8.73
N GLY A 631 -20.21 4.95 8.77
CA GLY A 631 -20.15 6.19 8.02
C GLY A 631 -20.04 5.96 6.51
N ALA A 632 -19.36 4.90 6.08
CA ALA A 632 -19.32 4.46 4.69
C ALA A 632 -20.12 3.16 4.50
N ARG A 633 -19.77 2.35 3.50
CA ARG A 633 -20.50 1.13 3.13
C ARG A 633 -20.57 0.15 4.30
N GLY A 634 -21.64 -0.65 4.39
CA GLY A 634 -21.65 -1.84 5.23
C GLY A 634 -20.58 -2.84 4.76
N ILE A 635 -20.61 -3.16 3.46
CA ILE A 635 -19.60 -3.98 2.78
C ILE A 635 -19.17 -3.31 1.47
N ASN A 636 -17.87 -3.15 1.28
CA ASN A 636 -17.28 -2.61 0.05
C ASN A 636 -16.28 -3.62 -0.57
N VAL A 637 -16.52 -4.03 -1.81
CA VAL A 637 -15.56 -4.79 -2.62
C VAL A 637 -15.05 -3.87 -3.73
N PHE A 638 -13.77 -3.52 -3.68
CA PHE A 638 -13.19 -2.54 -4.59
C PHE A 638 -11.90 -3.03 -5.22
N LYS A 639 -11.81 -3.11 -6.56
CA LYS A 639 -10.68 -3.76 -7.23
C LYS A 639 -10.44 -5.19 -6.72
N GLY A 640 -11.54 -5.93 -6.48
CA GLY A 640 -11.53 -7.28 -5.94
C GLY A 640 -11.70 -8.36 -7.02
N ALA A 641 -11.27 -9.58 -6.71
CA ALA A 641 -11.59 -10.77 -7.49
C ALA A 641 -11.91 -11.94 -6.55
N HIS A 642 -12.80 -12.84 -6.97
CA HIS A 642 -13.12 -14.08 -6.25
C HIS A 642 -13.67 -13.81 -4.83
N VAL A 643 -14.83 -13.14 -4.73
CA VAL A 643 -15.44 -12.77 -3.44
C VAL A 643 -16.88 -13.26 -3.33
N ASP A 644 -17.22 -13.89 -2.21
CA ASP A 644 -18.60 -14.22 -1.89
C ASP A 644 -19.07 -13.45 -0.67
N ILE A 645 -20.25 -12.85 -0.80
CA ILE A 645 -20.96 -12.11 0.24
C ILE A 645 -22.26 -12.89 0.51
N VAL A 646 -22.27 -13.68 1.58
CA VAL A 646 -23.35 -14.65 1.83
C VAL A 646 -24.01 -14.43 3.18
N ASN A 647 -25.33 -14.32 3.21
CA ASN A 647 -26.08 -14.26 4.47
C ASN A 647 -25.59 -13.15 5.42
N ASN A 648 -25.30 -11.95 4.93
CA ASN A 648 -24.95 -10.81 5.79
C ASN A 648 -26.18 -9.93 6.04
N THR A 649 -26.17 -9.17 7.14
CA THR A 649 -27.19 -8.15 7.43
C THR A 649 -26.54 -6.77 7.52
N LEU A 650 -26.92 -5.89 6.60
CA LEU A 650 -26.45 -4.51 6.53
C LEU A 650 -27.59 -3.55 6.87
N TYR A 651 -27.36 -2.64 7.82
CA TYR A 651 -28.40 -1.76 8.33
C TYR A 651 -27.92 -0.32 8.54
N ARG A 652 -28.50 0.60 7.79
CA ARG A 652 -28.29 2.05 7.89
C ARG A 652 -26.81 2.43 7.91
N ASN A 653 -26.01 1.80 7.05
CA ASN A 653 -24.66 2.31 6.80
C ASN A 653 -24.74 3.52 5.84
N ALA A 654 -23.63 3.92 5.25
CA ALA A 654 -23.52 5.14 4.46
C ALA A 654 -24.00 6.38 5.25
N ALA A 655 -23.73 6.40 6.56
CA ALA A 655 -24.22 7.45 7.45
C ALA A 655 -23.50 8.80 7.25
N HIS A 656 -22.35 8.81 6.56
CA HIS A 656 -21.62 10.04 6.25
C HIS A 656 -22.16 10.66 4.94
N PRO A 657 -22.50 11.97 4.89
CA PRO A 657 -23.15 12.58 3.72
C PRO A 657 -22.39 12.48 2.39
N ALA A 658 -21.06 12.36 2.43
CA ALA A 658 -20.24 12.23 1.22
C ALA A 658 -20.23 10.81 0.63
N ILE A 659 -20.83 9.83 1.31
CA ILE A 659 -20.84 8.43 0.90
C ILE A 659 -22.29 7.95 0.93
N THR A 660 -22.81 7.53 -0.22
CA THR A 660 -24.25 7.33 -0.41
C THR A 660 -24.60 5.92 -0.88
N ILE A 661 -23.84 4.89 -0.50
CA ILE A 661 -24.07 3.50 -0.95
C ILE A 661 -23.79 2.55 0.22
N ASP A 662 -24.68 1.59 0.50
CA ASP A 662 -24.51 0.63 1.61
C ASP A 662 -23.68 -0.60 1.21
N LEU A 663 -24.09 -1.36 0.18
CA LEU A 663 -23.30 -2.44 -0.41
C LEU A 663 -22.72 -2.01 -1.77
N ALA A 664 -21.40 -2.09 -1.93
CA ALA A 664 -20.75 -1.70 -3.19
C ALA A 664 -19.85 -2.80 -3.74
N VAL A 665 -19.97 -3.07 -5.04
CA VAL A 665 -19.03 -3.89 -5.82
C VAL A 665 -18.51 -3.04 -6.97
N THR A 666 -17.27 -2.58 -6.86
CA THR A 666 -16.70 -1.59 -7.77
C THR A 666 -15.39 -2.09 -8.38
N ARG A 667 -15.24 -1.97 -9.70
CA ARG A 667 -14.04 -2.40 -10.45
C ARG A 667 -13.57 -3.81 -10.12
N SER A 668 -14.51 -4.74 -9.94
CA SER A 668 -14.24 -6.09 -9.45
C SER A 668 -14.68 -7.17 -10.45
N ARG A 669 -14.26 -8.40 -10.23
CA ARG A 669 -14.70 -9.56 -11.04
C ARG A 669 -14.99 -10.79 -10.18
N ASP A 670 -15.85 -11.69 -10.65
CA ASP A 670 -16.21 -12.93 -9.95
C ASP A 670 -16.63 -12.66 -8.49
N VAL A 671 -17.76 -11.95 -8.36
CA VAL A 671 -18.34 -11.61 -7.06
C VAL A 671 -19.75 -12.18 -6.98
N ARG A 672 -20.05 -12.92 -5.91
CA ARG A 672 -21.39 -13.48 -5.64
C ARG A 672 -21.98 -12.84 -4.40
N VAL A 673 -23.18 -12.30 -4.51
CA VAL A 673 -23.95 -11.74 -3.38
C VAL A 673 -25.22 -12.56 -3.21
N VAL A 674 -25.30 -13.31 -2.13
CA VAL A 674 -26.35 -14.32 -1.93
C VAL A 674 -26.98 -14.15 -0.55
N ASN A 675 -28.30 -14.26 -0.45
CA ASN A 675 -29.05 -14.22 0.81
C ASN A 675 -28.76 -12.99 1.69
N THR A 676 -28.27 -11.88 1.13
CA THR A 676 -27.86 -10.73 1.92
C THR A 676 -29.05 -9.80 2.14
N VAL A 677 -29.23 -9.33 3.38
CA VAL A 677 -30.24 -8.35 3.77
C VAL A 677 -29.59 -6.98 3.83
N VAL A 678 -30.11 -6.01 3.09
CA VAL A 678 -29.64 -4.63 3.10
C VAL A 678 -30.80 -3.68 3.33
N VAL A 679 -30.72 -2.93 4.43
CA VAL A 679 -31.55 -1.76 4.70
C VAL A 679 -30.62 -0.55 4.64
N PRO A 680 -30.60 0.23 3.55
CA PRO A 680 -29.63 1.30 3.40
C PRO A 680 -29.85 2.47 4.35
N GLY A 681 -28.83 3.33 4.46
CA GLY A 681 -28.96 4.66 5.03
C GLY A 681 -29.94 5.55 4.24
N ALA A 682 -30.41 6.63 4.86
CA ALA A 682 -31.34 7.55 4.22
C ALA A 682 -30.76 8.13 2.91
N GLY A 683 -31.53 8.07 1.82
CA GLY A 683 -31.13 8.60 0.51
C GLY A 683 -29.99 7.83 -0.18
N SER A 684 -29.66 6.63 0.29
CA SER A 684 -28.64 5.77 -0.33
C SER A 684 -29.29 4.54 -0.97
N PRO A 685 -28.87 4.11 -2.18
CA PRO A 685 -29.20 2.78 -2.67
C PRO A 685 -28.68 1.66 -1.75
N ALA A 686 -29.43 0.56 -1.69
CA ALA A 686 -29.07 -0.67 -1.00
C ALA A 686 -27.79 -1.26 -1.58
N ALA A 687 -27.70 -1.39 -2.90
CA ALA A 687 -26.56 -2.00 -3.56
C ALA A 687 -26.25 -1.33 -4.90
N VAL A 688 -24.96 -1.17 -5.21
CA VAL A 688 -24.49 -0.67 -6.51
C VAL A 688 -23.32 -1.51 -7.01
N VAL A 689 -23.39 -1.92 -8.28
CA VAL A 689 -22.31 -2.55 -9.03
C VAL A 689 -21.80 -1.58 -10.10
N SER A 690 -20.51 -1.28 -10.09
CA SER A 690 -19.92 -0.35 -11.07
C SER A 690 -18.60 -0.85 -11.63
N GLY A 691 -18.43 -0.75 -12.95
CA GLY A 691 -17.19 -1.14 -13.65
C GLY A 691 -16.73 -2.57 -13.37
N SER A 692 -17.66 -3.49 -13.07
CA SER A 692 -17.37 -4.85 -12.62
C SER A 692 -17.92 -5.89 -13.60
N THR A 693 -17.34 -7.09 -13.62
CA THR A 693 -17.73 -8.20 -14.51
C THR A 693 -17.99 -9.46 -13.70
N GLU A 694 -18.74 -10.42 -14.25
CA GLU A 694 -19.03 -11.70 -13.57
C GLU A 694 -19.61 -11.54 -12.14
N VAL A 695 -20.41 -10.49 -11.92
CA VAL A 695 -21.10 -10.26 -10.65
C VAL A 695 -22.46 -10.92 -10.69
N ARG A 696 -22.81 -11.67 -9.63
CA ARG A 696 -24.11 -12.36 -9.52
C ARG A 696 -24.79 -12.01 -8.21
N PHE A 697 -26.08 -11.71 -8.28
CA PHE A 697 -26.95 -11.52 -7.13
C PHE A 697 -28.01 -12.62 -7.17
N ASP A 698 -28.28 -13.23 -6.01
CA ASP A 698 -29.25 -14.32 -5.88
C ASP A 698 -29.93 -14.32 -4.50
N HIS A 699 -31.26 -14.29 -4.48
CA HIS A 699 -32.07 -14.34 -3.25
C HIS A 699 -31.72 -13.26 -2.21
N ASN A 700 -31.41 -12.03 -2.65
CA ASN A 700 -31.10 -10.92 -1.74
C ASN A 700 -32.36 -10.15 -1.30
N LEU A 701 -32.36 -9.61 -0.08
CA LEU A 701 -33.39 -8.68 0.38
C LEU A 701 -32.80 -7.27 0.37
N LEU A 702 -33.13 -6.48 -0.66
CA LEU A 702 -32.58 -5.14 -0.92
C LEU A 702 -33.69 -4.10 -0.80
N VAL A 703 -33.71 -3.35 0.31
CA VAL A 703 -34.74 -2.33 0.55
C VAL A 703 -34.41 -1.03 -0.19
N GLY A 704 -35.34 -0.54 -1.02
CA GLY A 704 -35.19 0.72 -1.73
C GLY A 704 -34.54 0.58 -3.10
N GLU A 705 -33.78 1.60 -3.53
CA GLU A 705 -33.11 1.63 -4.83
C GLU A 705 -31.87 0.75 -4.85
N PHE A 706 -31.56 0.15 -6.00
CA PHE A 706 -30.32 -0.59 -6.24
C PHE A 706 -30.00 -0.62 -7.74
N ASP A 707 -28.71 -0.68 -8.08
CA ASP A 707 -28.20 -0.81 -9.44
C ASP A 707 -27.28 -2.04 -9.50
N THR A 708 -27.88 -3.20 -9.73
CA THR A 708 -27.22 -4.51 -9.67
C THR A 708 -27.64 -5.38 -10.85
N PRO A 709 -26.90 -6.45 -11.17
CA PRO A 709 -27.40 -7.51 -12.04
C PRO A 709 -28.76 -8.04 -11.57
N ARG A 710 -29.54 -8.58 -12.52
CA ARG A 710 -30.87 -9.14 -12.25
C ARG A 710 -30.78 -10.29 -11.25
N ASP A 711 -31.58 -10.21 -10.18
CA ASP A 711 -31.83 -11.24 -9.18
C ASP A 711 -33.34 -11.56 -9.23
N GLU A 712 -33.71 -12.69 -9.82
CA GLU A 712 -35.11 -13.08 -10.01
C GLU A 712 -35.85 -13.31 -8.69
N ALA A 713 -35.11 -13.56 -7.61
CA ALA A 713 -35.63 -13.83 -6.28
C ALA A 713 -35.42 -12.65 -5.32
N VAL A 714 -35.12 -11.44 -5.82
CA VAL A 714 -34.94 -10.26 -4.98
C VAL A 714 -36.22 -9.92 -4.21
N LEU A 715 -36.07 -9.59 -2.93
CA LEU A 715 -37.14 -9.05 -2.10
C LEU A 715 -36.82 -7.60 -1.73
N THR A 716 -37.82 -6.71 -1.77
CA THR A 716 -37.61 -5.27 -1.54
C THR A 716 -38.37 -4.71 -0.36
N SER A 717 -39.27 -5.50 0.24
CA SER A 717 -40.01 -5.16 1.44
C SER A 717 -39.12 -5.13 2.68
N GLN A 718 -39.50 -4.35 3.68
CA GLN A 718 -38.79 -4.25 4.96
C GLN A 718 -38.59 -5.63 5.62
N PRO A 719 -37.39 -5.95 6.14
CA PRO A 719 -37.07 -7.26 6.71
C PRO A 719 -37.71 -7.53 8.07
N ARG A 720 -38.31 -6.54 8.74
CA ARG A 720 -38.94 -6.68 10.07
C ARG A 720 -38.02 -7.34 11.10
N PHE A 721 -37.04 -6.59 11.60
CA PHE A 721 -36.17 -7.05 12.69
C PHE A 721 -36.87 -7.04 14.04
N THR A 722 -36.40 -7.87 14.98
CA THR A 722 -36.88 -7.91 16.38
C THR A 722 -36.68 -6.56 17.08
N ASP A 723 -35.48 -5.99 17.05
CA ASP A 723 -35.18 -4.64 17.55
C ASP A 723 -33.94 -4.06 16.86
N ALA A 724 -34.12 -3.52 15.65
CA ALA A 724 -33.02 -2.92 14.91
C ALA A 724 -32.41 -1.68 15.60
N GLY A 725 -33.19 -0.99 16.46
CA GLY A 725 -32.73 0.18 17.21
C GLY A 725 -31.75 -0.20 18.33
N GLY A 726 -32.01 -1.32 19.00
CA GLY A 726 -31.13 -1.93 19.99
C GLY A 726 -29.99 -2.77 19.41
N GLY A 727 -29.88 -2.88 18.08
CA GLY A 727 -28.86 -3.70 17.40
C GLY A 727 -29.20 -5.19 17.30
N ASP A 728 -30.46 -5.56 17.52
CA ASP A 728 -30.98 -6.92 17.36
C ASP A 728 -31.60 -7.10 15.96
N PHE A 729 -30.80 -7.69 15.07
CA PHE A 729 -31.15 -7.90 13.68
C PHE A 729 -31.69 -9.31 13.39
N ARG A 730 -32.15 -10.04 14.40
CA ARG A 730 -32.93 -11.27 14.17
C ARG A 730 -34.24 -10.94 13.45
N LEU A 731 -34.68 -11.80 12.56
CA LEU A 731 -35.93 -11.62 11.82
C LEU A 731 -37.13 -11.88 12.76
N ALA A 732 -38.06 -10.94 12.83
CA ALA A 732 -39.29 -11.08 13.58
C ALA A 732 -40.33 -11.91 12.80
N ALA A 733 -41.35 -12.40 13.50
CA ALA A 733 -42.44 -13.15 12.89
C ALA A 733 -43.08 -12.36 11.73
N GLY A 734 -43.31 -13.05 10.60
CA GLY A 734 -43.85 -12.43 9.39
C GLY A 734 -42.85 -11.57 8.62
N SER A 735 -41.55 -11.68 8.91
CA SER A 735 -40.50 -11.17 8.03
C SER A 735 -40.54 -11.86 6.67
N PRO A 736 -40.38 -11.12 5.55
CA PRO A 736 -40.23 -11.71 4.22
C PRO A 736 -38.89 -12.45 4.03
N GLY A 737 -37.91 -12.23 4.91
CA GLY A 737 -36.61 -12.90 4.87
C GLY A 737 -36.61 -14.32 5.43
N ILE A 738 -37.71 -14.76 6.05
CA ILE A 738 -37.83 -16.09 6.66
C ILE A 738 -38.13 -17.14 5.59
N ASP A 739 -37.44 -18.28 5.65
CA ASP A 739 -37.61 -19.45 4.77
C ASP A 739 -37.57 -19.09 3.26
N SER A 740 -36.83 -18.02 2.90
CA SER A 740 -36.88 -17.43 1.55
C SER A 740 -35.53 -17.28 0.87
N GLY A 741 -34.45 -17.75 1.50
CA GLY A 741 -33.11 -17.73 0.94
C GLY A 741 -32.77 -18.96 0.09
N ALA A 742 -31.74 -18.83 -0.73
CA ALA A 742 -31.16 -19.93 -1.50
C ALA A 742 -30.36 -20.86 -0.58
N ALA A 743 -30.60 -22.17 -0.69
CA ALA A 743 -29.79 -23.18 0.02
C ALA A 743 -28.33 -23.23 -0.50
N ALA A 744 -28.11 -22.86 -1.75
CA ALA A 744 -26.78 -22.84 -2.36
C ALA A 744 -25.91 -21.77 -1.68
N LEU A 745 -24.69 -22.15 -1.30
CA LEU A 745 -23.70 -21.32 -0.57
C LEU A 745 -24.07 -20.91 0.86
N ALA A 746 -25.32 -21.13 1.31
CA ALA A 746 -25.71 -20.80 2.68
C ALA A 746 -24.79 -21.52 3.70
N PRO A 747 -24.26 -20.80 4.71
CA PRO A 747 -23.42 -21.41 5.72
C PRO A 747 -24.23 -22.38 6.59
N ALA A 748 -23.60 -23.45 7.06
CA ALA A 748 -24.25 -24.47 7.88
C ALA A 748 -24.82 -23.93 9.21
N VAL A 749 -24.29 -22.81 9.69
CA VAL A 749 -24.74 -22.13 10.91
C VAL A 749 -24.90 -20.64 10.63
N ASP A 750 -25.72 -19.97 11.45
CA ASP A 750 -25.92 -18.53 11.42
C ASP A 750 -24.86 -17.75 12.23
N ALA A 751 -25.08 -16.44 12.43
CA ALA A 751 -24.22 -15.58 13.23
C ALA A 751 -24.22 -15.93 14.73
N GLY A 752 -25.27 -16.57 15.23
CA GLY A 752 -25.35 -17.14 16.58
C GLY A 752 -24.65 -18.49 16.72
N ARG A 753 -24.18 -19.06 15.60
CA ARG A 753 -23.70 -20.45 15.48
C ARG A 753 -24.81 -21.49 15.70
N VAL A 754 -26.06 -21.10 15.45
CA VAL A 754 -27.21 -22.00 15.42
C VAL A 754 -27.27 -22.65 14.03
N PRO A 755 -27.51 -23.98 13.93
CA PRO A 755 -27.69 -24.64 12.63
C PRO A 755 -28.82 -24.00 11.82
N ARG A 756 -28.56 -23.74 10.54
CA ARG A 756 -29.60 -23.25 9.63
C ARG A 756 -30.58 -24.36 9.27
N ARG A 757 -31.86 -24.01 9.17
CA ARG A 757 -32.93 -24.91 8.74
C ARG A 757 -33.09 -24.80 7.23
N GLN A 758 -33.87 -25.70 6.66
CA GLN A 758 -34.26 -25.64 5.26
C GLN A 758 -35.79 -25.46 5.22
N PRO A 759 -36.31 -24.50 4.44
CA PRO A 759 -35.59 -23.48 3.67
C PRO A 759 -34.76 -22.53 4.55
N VAL A 760 -33.71 -21.90 4.00
CA VAL A 760 -32.82 -21.02 4.79
C VAL A 760 -33.38 -19.61 4.90
N ASP A 761 -33.11 -18.94 6.01
CA ASP A 761 -33.40 -17.51 6.16
C ASP A 761 -32.37 -16.65 5.41
N ARG A 762 -32.81 -15.48 4.93
CA ARG A 762 -31.93 -14.41 4.42
C ARG A 762 -31.31 -13.64 5.59
N GLY A 763 -30.08 -13.19 5.40
CA GLY A 763 -29.35 -12.40 6.37
C GLY A 763 -28.55 -13.24 7.38
N ALA A 764 -28.02 -12.56 8.38
CA ALA A 764 -27.01 -13.11 9.30
C ALA A 764 -27.56 -14.14 10.30
N TRP A 765 -28.86 -14.12 10.59
CA TRP A 765 -29.49 -14.96 11.61
C TRP A 765 -30.42 -15.98 10.99
N GLU A 766 -30.57 -17.11 11.68
CA GLU A 766 -31.68 -18.04 11.47
C GLU A 766 -32.71 -17.84 12.60
N ARG A 767 -34.00 -18.04 12.29
CA ARG A 767 -35.11 -17.92 13.24
C ARG A 767 -35.30 -19.14 14.15
#